data_AF-A0A1F6DMF5-F1
#
_entry.id   AF-A0A1F6DMF5-F1
#
_cell.length_a   1.000
_cell.length_b   1.000
_cell.length_c   1.000
_cell.angle_alpha   90.00
_cell.angle_beta   90.00
_cell.angle_gamma   90.00
#
_symmetry.space_group_name_H-M   'P 1'
#
loop_
_entity.id
_entity.type
_entity.pdbx_description
1 polymer ?
#
loop_
_entity_poly.entity_id
_entity_poly.type
_entity_poly.pdbx_seq_one_letter_code
_entity_poly.pdbx_strand_id
1 'polypeptide(L)'
;MICLLVASFVAGQVPIAYAGEFREGAQAQSERPSFVPGEVIVKYKDMPQSGGMGILRAQDPVQKLEQKTGRAVEAVSRAQGIALVKYDEGADVEALARSLAADSDIEYAQPNYMYYPQALDIDDTRASELWGLEKISMESAWALSEATSTSEVIVAVIDTGVAFGHPDLAANMWDGTNCVSDTGAALGGCQHGYDFAGNDTDPRPLIDSPNTNEGMHGSHVAGTIAAVRNNNVGIAGVAPRAKIMALRSRLATTEIVKAINFAKENGAKVINASFGGDSSDTALQNAIAAFPGLFIAAAGNTTNNNDSSAFYPCNYTLDNILCVASTNSSDGISSFSNYGATSVDLAAPGSSILSLDPTVAVVDEDLSGITVPATPTGWTHSGTTNNWRTATTSIGADVYTHLYADTSSPYADNADSSLTMPAVDLAANDTFRAQLAFGLRCETETATSTWEDYLAVEFSSDGTNFSAASTTVYTGSGSRFTMSETRFDAEVVQQLGGTASGQPGYGVSLYLDIPAEFRSSATRIRYRWVTNATDSNYIGCRLSAIEVTRFDNGDNYSTESGTSMATPHVAGLAALVQGYVPSIDASSTKAAIMQTVDTLSALSGNTVTGGRINTHAALKRAKSIEKEILTFDFAEASSTVTIDHASSTITATLPYGTNLASLTPLTTQSGDASVSSTGTQDFSTTTTLIVTSLLDNSTTSYSVTAAVATLASMTISLVGDASVTFVAGTSWTDPGATTTNASGTVVMVLDPASIDTNTAQTIVRTYTATDAEGQVASTTRTITITAPVSSGGGSSGGGGGGGGSSGGGGGGGSSSSSATTPVVTPVETVALTTVPTPALQPLTTRFTFTQNLDLGAAGNEVTELQKRLVAEGLLVMPAGVAFGYFGQATKNAVVAFQQKHTISPAAGFVGALTRAKLNTPTGIVAGTSTVVTATAQTPILTDTARQALILQLQTMLVSLVKQLAELMAAQQR
;
A
#
# COMPACT_ATOMS: atom_id res chain seq x y z
N MET A 1 -34.46 -36.60 45.43
CA MET A 1 -34.20 -36.34 46.87
C MET A 1 -33.92 -34.85 46.99
N ILE A 2 -34.66 -34.01 47.73
CA ILE A 2 -35.83 -34.20 48.61
C ILE A 2 -36.83 -33.06 48.38
N CYS A 3 -38.11 -33.37 48.57
CA CYS A 3 -39.34 -32.56 48.73
C CYS A 3 -39.30 -31.01 48.84
N LEU A 4 -40.21 -30.17 48.31
CA LEU A 4 -41.70 -30.14 48.18
C LEU A 4 -42.26 -28.96 49.02
N LEU A 5 -42.82 -27.90 48.40
CA LEU A 5 -44.13 -27.27 48.74
C LEU A 5 -44.40 -25.94 48.02
N VAL A 6 -45.69 -25.67 47.81
CA VAL A 6 -46.30 -24.57 47.01
C VAL A 6 -47.17 -23.71 47.93
N ALA A 7 -47.33 -22.41 47.59
CA ALA A 7 -48.37 -21.42 47.99
C ALA A 7 -47.73 -20.05 48.38
N SER A 8 -48.26 -18.86 48.02
CA SER A 8 -49.53 -18.54 47.34
C SER A 8 -49.68 -17.04 46.98
N PHE A 9 -50.34 -16.73 45.84
CA PHE A 9 -51.00 -15.43 45.45
C PHE A 9 -50.10 -14.16 45.34
N VAL A 10 -50.36 -13.15 44.50
CA VAL A 10 -51.58 -12.62 43.84
C VAL A 10 -51.34 -12.31 42.33
N ALA A 11 -52.40 -12.20 41.53
CA ALA A 11 -52.39 -11.98 40.08
C ALA A 11 -52.34 -10.51 39.62
N GLY A 12 -51.96 -10.30 38.35
CA GLY A 12 -52.74 -9.43 37.45
C GLY A 12 -52.06 -8.22 36.78
N GLN A 13 -51.98 -8.30 35.44
CA GLN A 13 -52.08 -7.21 34.44
C GLN A 13 -50.85 -6.36 34.04
N VAL A 14 -50.58 -6.45 32.72
CA VAL A 14 -50.09 -5.43 31.75
C VAL A 14 -48.73 -4.76 32.00
N PRO A 15 -47.76 -4.86 31.05
CA PRO A 15 -46.57 -4.02 31.05
C PRO A 15 -46.93 -2.61 30.57
N ILE A 16 -46.95 -1.64 31.49
CA ILE A 16 -46.91 -0.21 31.15
C ILE A 16 -45.47 0.27 31.30
N ALA A 17 -45.00 1.00 30.31
CA ALA A 17 -43.64 1.54 30.29
C ALA A 17 -43.33 2.43 31.50
N TYR A 18 -42.13 2.30 32.03
CA TYR A 18 -41.46 3.37 32.75
C TYR A 18 -40.13 3.66 32.08
N ALA A 19 -40.06 4.79 31.38
CA ALA A 19 -38.78 5.38 31.01
C ALA A 19 -38.06 5.79 32.30
N GLY A 20 -36.79 5.41 32.42
CA GLY A 20 -35.90 5.73 33.54
C GLY A 20 -34.51 5.92 32.99
N GLU A 21 -34.15 7.18 32.77
CA GLU A 21 -32.99 7.68 32.04
C GLU A 21 -31.66 6.97 32.38
N PHE A 22 -31.11 6.22 31.42
CA PHE A 22 -29.66 6.13 31.27
C PHE A 22 -29.17 7.28 30.38
N ARG A 23 -29.14 8.47 30.97
CA ARG A 23 -28.43 9.64 30.43
C ARG A 23 -27.06 9.76 31.10
N GLU A 24 -26.14 8.87 30.73
CA GLU A 24 -24.70 9.09 30.90
C GLU A 24 -23.94 9.06 29.56
N GLY A 25 -24.63 9.35 28.45
CA GLY A 25 -24.02 9.83 27.21
C GLY A 25 -23.60 11.31 27.31
N ALA A 26 -22.81 11.68 28.32
CA ALA A 26 -22.29 13.05 28.53
C ALA A 26 -21.11 13.15 29.54
N GLN A 27 -20.25 12.12 29.67
CA GLN A 27 -18.98 12.22 30.42
C GLN A 27 -17.75 12.00 29.52
N ALA A 28 -17.67 12.74 28.42
CA ALA A 28 -16.50 12.80 27.56
C ALA A 28 -15.79 14.17 27.70
N GLN A 29 -14.89 14.32 28.69
CA GLN A 29 -13.76 15.29 28.61
C GLN A 29 -12.71 15.26 29.73
N SER A 30 -12.99 14.73 30.94
CA SER A 30 -12.23 15.15 32.14
C SER A 30 -10.94 14.40 32.52
N GLU A 31 -10.44 13.46 31.70
CA GLU A 31 -9.15 12.76 31.98
C GLU A 31 -8.12 12.84 30.84
N ARG A 32 -8.30 13.77 29.89
CA ARG A 32 -7.22 14.10 28.93
C ARG A 32 -6.13 14.92 29.65
N PRO A 33 -4.87 14.43 29.76
CA PRO A 33 -3.84 15.09 30.54
C PRO A 33 -3.45 16.43 29.91
N SER A 34 -3.71 17.54 30.60
CA SER A 34 -3.50 18.90 30.09
C SER A 34 -2.05 19.21 29.68
N PHE A 35 -1.09 18.40 30.10
CA PHE A 35 0.34 18.52 29.78
C PHE A 35 1.03 17.15 29.83
N VAL A 36 2.20 17.05 29.17
CA VAL A 36 3.05 15.85 29.20
C VAL A 36 3.59 15.63 30.64
N PRO A 37 3.38 14.44 31.26
CA PRO A 37 3.94 14.14 32.58
C PRO A 37 5.46 14.28 32.61
N GLY A 38 6.00 14.84 33.69
CA GLY A 38 7.44 15.05 33.86
C GLY A 38 8.07 16.16 33.00
N GLU A 39 7.33 16.92 32.19
CA GLU A 39 7.93 17.85 31.22
C GLU A 39 7.61 19.34 31.47
N VAL A 40 8.67 20.15 31.61
CA VAL A 40 8.57 21.61 31.79
C VAL A 40 9.28 22.35 30.66
N ILE A 41 8.58 23.24 29.98
CA ILE A 41 9.15 24.19 29.03
C ILE A 41 9.62 25.44 29.79
N VAL A 42 10.81 25.91 29.47
CA VAL A 42 11.46 27.10 30.03
C VAL A 42 11.86 28.04 28.90
N LYS A 43 11.54 29.33 29.02
CA LYS A 43 12.10 30.38 28.16
C LYS A 43 13.02 31.29 28.96
N TYR A 44 14.19 31.63 28.41
CA TYR A 44 15.11 32.60 28.98
C TYR A 44 14.73 34.05 28.64
N LYS A 45 14.97 34.97 29.58
CA LYS A 45 14.96 36.41 29.27
C LYS A 45 16.16 36.71 28.35
N ASP A 46 15.96 37.53 27.33
CA ASP A 46 16.95 37.81 26.27
C ASP A 46 18.39 37.96 26.81
N MET A 47 19.26 37.00 26.45
CA MET A 47 20.68 37.12 26.74
C MET A 47 21.27 38.25 25.89
N PRO A 48 22.04 39.19 26.48
CA PRO A 48 22.54 40.34 25.74
C PRO A 48 23.43 39.90 24.58
N GLN A 49 22.99 40.24 23.36
CA GLN A 49 23.74 40.09 22.11
C GLN A 49 25.15 40.67 22.30
N SER A 50 26.18 39.83 22.21
CA SER A 50 27.57 40.21 22.51
C SER A 50 28.20 40.99 21.35
N GLY A 51 27.72 42.21 21.12
CA GLY A 51 28.29 43.19 20.21
C GLY A 51 29.56 43.82 20.79
N GLY A 52 30.67 43.09 20.81
CA GLY A 52 31.98 43.62 21.21
C GLY A 52 33.01 42.54 21.51
N MET A 53 34.24 42.71 21.00
CA MET A 53 35.37 41.84 21.31
C MET A 53 35.70 41.88 22.81
N GLY A 54 35.28 40.84 23.55
CA GLY A 54 35.56 40.68 24.97
C GLY A 54 35.45 39.22 25.39
N ILE A 55 36.55 38.65 25.89
CA ILE A 55 36.67 37.22 26.19
C ILE A 55 35.99 36.90 27.54
N LEU A 56 34.69 36.57 27.52
CA LEU A 56 34.03 35.72 28.52
C LEU A 56 32.94 34.91 27.83
N ARG A 57 32.94 33.58 28.05
CA ARG A 57 31.90 32.69 27.49
C ARG A 57 30.55 32.98 28.15
N ALA A 58 29.63 33.61 27.42
CA ALA A 58 28.22 33.49 27.74
C ALA A 58 27.83 32.02 27.53
N GLN A 59 27.66 31.27 28.63
CA GLN A 59 27.26 29.86 28.56
C GLN A 59 25.92 29.72 27.85
N ASP A 60 25.79 28.71 26.99
CA ASP A 60 24.55 28.32 26.33
C ASP A 60 23.42 28.24 27.37
N PRO A 61 22.25 28.88 27.16
CA PRO A 61 21.11 28.77 28.07
C PRO A 61 20.76 27.32 28.43
N VAL A 62 20.92 26.39 27.49
CA VAL A 62 20.74 24.94 27.73
C VAL A 62 21.73 24.45 28.78
N GLN A 63 23.03 24.69 28.59
CA GLN A 63 24.08 24.27 29.54
C GLN A 63 23.93 24.92 30.92
N LYS A 64 23.41 26.16 30.99
CA LYS A 64 23.06 26.80 32.26
C LYS A 64 21.91 26.05 32.94
N LEU A 65 20.88 25.66 32.20
CA LEU A 65 19.74 24.93 32.73
C LEU A 65 20.13 23.53 33.21
N GLU A 66 20.96 22.81 32.45
CA GLU A 66 21.53 21.51 32.84
C GLU A 66 22.33 21.61 34.14
N GLN A 67 23.25 22.58 34.22
CA GLN A 67 24.06 22.82 35.43
C GLN A 67 23.22 23.22 36.64
N LYS A 68 22.10 23.92 36.43
CA LYS A 68 21.21 24.39 37.50
C LYS A 68 20.20 23.35 37.98
N THR A 69 19.67 22.54 37.07
CA THR A 69 18.66 21.51 37.37
C THR A 69 19.27 20.15 37.72
N GLY A 70 20.50 19.88 37.26
CA GLY A 70 21.11 18.55 37.34
C GLY A 70 20.40 17.51 36.46
N ARG A 71 19.59 17.95 35.48
CA ARG A 71 18.81 17.10 34.57
C ARG A 71 19.23 17.36 33.11
N ALA A 72 18.90 16.42 32.23
CA ALA A 72 19.06 16.62 30.79
C ALA A 72 18.09 17.68 30.28
N VAL A 73 18.55 18.55 29.40
CA VAL A 73 17.76 19.66 28.84
C VAL A 73 17.84 19.65 27.33
N GLU A 74 16.69 19.72 26.69
CA GLU A 74 16.55 19.69 25.24
C GLU A 74 16.30 21.10 24.69
N ALA A 75 16.95 21.46 23.59
CA ALA A 75 16.86 22.78 22.99
C ALA A 75 15.67 22.87 22.02
N VAL A 76 14.49 23.25 22.52
CA VAL A 76 13.24 23.33 21.71
C VAL A 76 13.32 24.43 20.64
N SER A 77 13.81 25.62 21.00
CA SER A 77 13.99 26.71 20.04
C SER A 77 15.12 27.64 20.50
N ARG A 78 16.33 27.41 19.97
CA ARG A 78 17.52 28.23 20.27
C ARG A 78 17.32 29.70 19.90
N ALA A 79 16.61 29.98 18.80
CA ALA A 79 16.32 31.34 18.33
C ALA A 79 15.36 32.11 19.25
N GLN A 80 14.49 31.41 19.99
CA GLN A 80 13.53 32.02 20.93
C GLN A 80 13.94 31.83 22.41
N GLY A 81 15.10 31.23 22.67
CA GLY A 81 15.58 30.94 24.02
C GLY A 81 14.74 29.90 24.78
N ILE A 82 14.07 28.98 24.08
CA ILE A 82 13.17 27.98 24.65
C ILE A 82 13.87 26.63 24.79
N ALA A 83 13.76 26.02 25.96
CA ALA A 83 14.29 24.71 26.29
C ALA A 83 13.25 23.84 27.04
N LEU A 84 13.42 22.53 27.02
CA LEU A 84 12.59 21.53 27.67
C LEU A 84 13.41 20.79 28.73
N VAL A 85 12.89 20.73 29.95
CA VAL A 85 13.50 19.99 31.08
C VAL A 85 12.66 18.75 31.36
N LYS A 86 13.30 17.58 31.38
CA LYS A 86 12.65 16.28 31.63
C LYS A 86 12.89 15.83 33.07
N TYR A 87 11.80 15.46 33.74
CA TYR A 87 11.71 14.97 35.11
C TYR A 87 11.07 13.58 35.14
N ASP A 88 11.09 12.94 36.30
CA ASP A 88 10.50 11.62 36.50
C ASP A 88 8.95 11.73 36.43
N GLU A 89 8.26 10.76 35.81
CA GLU A 89 6.82 10.88 35.43
C GLU A 89 5.85 11.17 36.59
N GLY A 90 6.23 10.84 37.83
CA GLY A 90 5.47 11.12 39.05
C GLY A 90 5.70 12.51 39.66
N ALA A 91 6.44 13.40 39.00
CA ALA A 91 6.76 14.73 39.53
C ALA A 91 5.62 15.75 39.35
N ASP A 92 5.46 16.66 40.33
CA ASP A 92 4.54 17.81 40.24
C ASP A 92 5.10 18.84 39.25
N VAL A 93 4.73 18.68 37.97
CA VAL A 93 5.16 19.51 36.84
C VAL A 93 4.80 21.00 37.07
N GLU A 94 3.66 21.28 37.70
CA GLU A 94 3.22 22.66 37.95
C GLU A 94 4.00 23.32 39.09
N ALA A 95 4.39 22.58 40.13
CA ALA A 95 5.32 23.06 41.16
C ALA A 95 6.73 23.27 40.59
N LEU A 96 7.20 22.37 39.73
CA LEU A 96 8.49 22.50 39.05
C LEU A 96 8.53 23.72 38.13
N ALA A 97 7.50 23.91 37.29
CA ALA A 97 7.34 25.11 36.47
C ALA A 97 7.35 26.39 37.31
N ARG A 98 6.58 26.45 38.40
CA ARG A 98 6.61 27.59 39.34
C ARG A 98 7.99 27.82 39.97
N SER A 99 8.73 26.76 40.29
CA SER A 99 10.08 26.87 40.88
C SER A 99 11.10 27.44 39.89
N LEU A 100 11.00 27.09 38.61
CA LEU A 100 11.86 27.58 37.54
C LEU A 100 11.48 29.02 37.13
N ALA A 101 10.20 29.35 37.08
CA ALA A 101 9.70 30.69 36.80
C ALA A 101 10.09 31.75 37.86
N ALA A 102 10.51 31.32 39.05
CA ALA A 102 11.01 32.22 40.11
C ALA A 102 12.46 32.71 39.87
N ASP A 103 13.13 32.21 38.83
CA ASP A 103 14.50 32.59 38.49
C ASP A 103 14.60 33.97 37.81
N SER A 104 15.65 34.74 38.12
CA SER A 104 15.88 36.05 37.49
C SER A 104 16.12 35.93 35.99
N ASP A 105 16.73 34.84 35.55
CA ASP A 105 17.20 34.62 34.17
C ASP A 105 16.11 34.00 33.28
N ILE A 106 15.02 33.48 33.86
CA ILE A 106 13.92 32.80 33.14
C ILE A 106 12.77 33.78 32.92
N GLU A 107 12.30 33.90 31.68
CA GLU A 107 11.15 34.74 31.29
C GLU A 107 9.83 34.11 31.72
N TYR A 108 9.68 32.81 31.43
CA TYR A 108 8.61 31.97 31.94
C TYR A 108 9.06 30.51 32.02
N ALA A 109 8.41 29.74 32.89
CA ALA A 109 8.43 28.29 32.84
C ALA A 109 7.00 27.77 33.03
N GLN A 110 6.64 26.74 32.27
CA GLN A 110 5.29 26.19 32.19
C GLN A 110 5.33 24.68 31.90
N PRO A 111 4.29 23.90 32.25
CA PRO A 111 4.14 22.54 31.75
C PRO A 111 4.21 22.46 30.22
N ASN A 112 4.66 21.33 29.67
CA ASN A 112 4.54 21.06 28.25
C ASN A 112 3.07 20.72 27.89
N TYR A 113 2.25 21.76 27.68
CA TYR A 113 0.81 21.62 27.47
C TYR A 113 0.45 20.79 26.22
N MET A 114 -0.48 19.84 26.40
CA MET A 114 -1.05 19.09 25.28
C MET A 114 -2.17 19.89 24.63
N TYR A 115 -2.08 20.09 23.32
CA TYR A 115 -3.17 20.62 22.50
C TYR A 115 -3.81 19.45 21.73
N TYR A 116 -5.12 19.32 21.85
CA TYR A 116 -5.89 18.34 21.10
C TYR A 116 -6.41 18.95 19.80
N PRO A 117 -6.42 18.22 18.67
CA PRO A 117 -7.18 18.63 17.51
C PRO A 117 -8.63 18.94 17.89
N GLN A 118 -9.21 19.95 17.24
CA GLN A 118 -10.67 20.10 17.24
C GLN A 118 -11.25 18.79 16.68
N ALA A 119 -12.27 18.25 17.34
CA ALA A 119 -12.83 16.94 16.98
C ALA A 119 -13.17 16.92 15.48
N LEU A 120 -12.74 15.86 14.78
CA LEU A 120 -13.24 15.57 13.46
C LEU A 120 -14.69 15.11 13.66
N ASP A 121 -15.65 15.94 13.29
CA ASP A 121 -17.04 15.51 13.25
C ASP A 121 -17.15 14.33 12.27
N ILE A 122 -17.54 13.17 12.80
CA ILE A 122 -17.91 11.98 12.04
C ILE A 122 -19.43 12.02 11.91
N ASP A 123 -19.95 12.21 10.69
CA ASP A 123 -21.41 12.32 10.46
C ASP A 123 -22.10 10.99 10.11
N ASP A 124 -21.30 9.92 10.03
CA ASP A 124 -21.73 8.55 9.74
C ASP A 124 -22.66 8.01 10.85
N THR A 125 -23.82 7.49 10.48
CA THR A 125 -24.99 7.37 11.39
C THR A 125 -24.80 6.38 12.55
N ARG A 126 -23.82 5.46 12.44
CA ARG A 126 -23.46 4.45 13.44
C ARG A 126 -22.04 4.61 13.97
N ALA A 127 -21.40 5.76 13.76
CA ALA A 127 -20.02 6.03 14.22
C ALA A 127 -19.80 5.76 15.72
N SER A 128 -20.81 5.98 16.56
CA SER A 128 -20.76 5.75 18.01
C SER A 128 -20.63 4.28 18.43
N GLU A 129 -20.85 3.33 17.51
CA GLU A 129 -20.73 1.89 17.77
C GLU A 129 -19.32 1.35 17.42
N LEU A 130 -18.49 2.17 16.75
CA LEU A 130 -17.17 1.80 16.24
C LEU A 130 -16.07 1.92 17.30
N TRP A 131 -16.27 1.29 18.47
CA TRP A 131 -15.34 1.33 19.62
C TRP A 131 -13.89 0.98 19.24
N GLY A 132 -13.69 0.13 18.23
CA GLY A 132 -12.38 -0.28 17.74
C GLY A 132 -11.56 0.90 17.20
N LEU A 133 -12.22 1.88 16.56
CA LEU A 133 -11.57 3.06 15.98
C LEU A 133 -11.06 4.00 17.06
N GLU A 134 -11.82 4.22 18.14
CA GLU A 134 -11.37 4.95 19.32
C GLU A 134 -10.10 4.29 19.90
N LYS A 135 -10.17 2.98 20.13
CA LYS A 135 -9.06 2.22 20.72
C LYS A 135 -7.77 2.31 19.91
N ILE A 136 -7.84 2.26 18.58
CA ILE A 136 -6.64 2.37 17.72
C ILE A 136 -6.23 3.82 17.43
N SER A 137 -6.76 4.81 18.15
CA SER A 137 -6.45 6.26 18.01
C SER A 137 -6.82 6.86 16.64
N MET A 138 -7.89 6.37 16.00
CA MET A 138 -8.21 6.65 14.60
C MET A 138 -8.46 8.14 14.28
N GLU A 139 -9.23 8.87 15.10
CA GLU A 139 -9.51 10.30 14.89
C GLU A 139 -8.21 11.11 14.71
N SER A 140 -7.23 10.87 15.59
CA SER A 140 -5.94 11.56 15.57
C SER A 140 -5.08 11.15 14.35
N ALA A 141 -5.33 9.99 13.74
CA ALA A 141 -4.64 9.54 12.54
C ALA A 141 -5.29 10.11 11.27
N TRP A 142 -6.62 10.14 11.19
CA TRP A 142 -7.32 10.83 10.09
C TRP A 142 -6.91 12.29 10.01
N ALA A 143 -6.86 13.00 11.15
CA ALA A 143 -6.44 14.40 11.22
C ALA A 143 -5.03 14.67 10.67
N LEU A 144 -4.11 13.70 10.79
CA LEU A 144 -2.79 13.77 10.13
C LEU A 144 -2.90 13.52 8.63
N SER A 145 -3.62 12.45 8.24
CA SER A 145 -3.70 12.01 6.85
C SER A 145 -4.43 13.01 5.94
N GLU A 146 -5.54 13.61 6.40
CA GLU A 146 -6.37 14.52 5.60
C GLU A 146 -5.67 15.84 5.29
N ALA A 147 -4.70 16.26 6.11
CA ALA A 147 -3.90 17.45 5.87
C ALA A 147 -2.90 17.33 4.69
N THR A 148 -2.63 16.11 4.19
CA THR A 148 -1.52 15.88 3.23
C THR A 148 -1.73 14.76 2.20
N SER A 149 -2.58 13.76 2.47
CA SER A 149 -2.73 12.57 1.62
C SER A 149 -3.44 12.87 0.30
N THR A 150 -2.86 12.38 -0.79
CA THR A 150 -3.40 12.54 -2.16
C THR A 150 -3.42 11.25 -2.99
N SER A 151 -2.76 10.17 -2.56
CA SER A 151 -2.71 8.90 -3.30
C SER A 151 -3.82 7.93 -2.90
N GLU A 152 -4.39 7.25 -3.89
CA GLU A 152 -5.31 6.14 -3.68
C GLU A 152 -4.51 4.84 -3.55
N VAL A 153 -4.69 4.11 -2.44
CA VAL A 153 -4.02 2.82 -2.20
C VAL A 153 -4.99 1.68 -2.45
N ILE A 154 -4.63 0.78 -3.36
CA ILE A 154 -5.42 -0.42 -3.66
C ILE A 154 -5.17 -1.48 -2.59
N VAL A 155 -6.25 -1.92 -1.94
CA VAL A 155 -6.28 -3.03 -0.97
C VAL A 155 -7.08 -4.17 -1.57
N ALA A 156 -6.44 -5.31 -1.78
CA ALA A 156 -7.11 -6.51 -2.26
C ALA A 156 -7.70 -7.30 -1.10
N VAL A 157 -9.00 -7.61 -1.19
CA VAL A 157 -9.74 -8.44 -0.22
C VAL A 157 -9.94 -9.81 -0.87
N ILE A 158 -9.15 -10.80 -0.43
CA ILE A 158 -9.25 -12.20 -0.91
C ILE A 158 -10.16 -12.94 0.06
N ASP A 159 -11.43 -13.07 -0.30
CA ASP A 159 -12.49 -13.42 0.64
C ASP A 159 -13.76 -13.92 -0.09
N THR A 160 -14.91 -13.96 0.59
CA THR A 160 -16.21 -14.47 0.07
C THR A 160 -16.79 -13.71 -1.12
N GLY A 161 -16.23 -12.54 -1.42
CA GLY A 161 -16.78 -11.54 -2.32
C GLY A 161 -17.24 -10.29 -1.57
N VAL A 162 -17.51 -9.23 -2.33
CA VAL A 162 -17.87 -7.91 -1.77
C VAL A 162 -19.13 -7.40 -2.46
N ALA A 163 -20.14 -7.00 -1.68
CA ALA A 163 -21.31 -6.29 -2.17
C ALA A 163 -20.93 -4.84 -2.52
N PHE A 164 -20.21 -4.68 -3.64
CA PHE A 164 -19.59 -3.42 -4.06
C PHE A 164 -20.59 -2.28 -4.34
N GLY A 165 -21.89 -2.57 -4.43
CA GLY A 165 -22.94 -1.56 -4.59
C GLY A 165 -23.46 -0.97 -3.27
N HIS A 166 -23.02 -1.47 -2.12
CA HIS A 166 -23.43 -0.95 -0.81
C HIS A 166 -23.09 0.56 -0.70
N PRO A 167 -24.03 1.42 -0.26
CA PRO A 167 -23.89 2.88 -0.33
C PRO A 167 -22.66 3.38 0.44
N ASP A 168 -22.35 2.72 1.55
CA ASP A 168 -21.23 3.03 2.42
C ASP A 168 -19.86 2.54 1.91
N LEU A 169 -19.79 1.90 0.74
CA LEU A 169 -18.54 1.35 0.19
C LEU A 169 -18.32 1.67 -1.29
N ALA A 170 -19.38 1.88 -2.07
CA ALA A 170 -19.31 1.99 -3.54
C ALA A 170 -18.30 3.03 -4.05
N ALA A 171 -18.15 4.19 -3.38
CA ALA A 171 -17.19 5.22 -3.77
C ALA A 171 -15.72 4.82 -3.53
N ASN A 172 -15.47 3.83 -2.67
CA ASN A 172 -14.16 3.29 -2.33
C ASN A 172 -13.87 1.92 -2.97
N MET A 173 -14.65 1.52 -3.97
CA MET A 173 -14.32 0.37 -4.81
C MET A 173 -13.24 0.73 -5.85
N TRP A 174 -12.33 -0.20 -6.13
CA TRP A 174 -11.32 -0.06 -7.19
C TRP A 174 -12.01 0.02 -8.56
N ASP A 175 -11.68 1.02 -9.38
CA ASP A 175 -12.32 1.26 -10.68
C ASP A 175 -12.33 0.03 -11.61
N GLY A 176 -11.18 -0.65 -11.76
CA GLY A 176 -11.09 -1.87 -12.56
C GLY A 176 -11.19 -1.69 -14.09
N THR A 177 -11.22 -0.46 -14.62
CA THR A 177 -11.38 -0.20 -16.07
C THR A 177 -10.24 -0.77 -16.93
N ASN A 178 -9.00 -0.83 -16.39
CA ASN A 178 -7.82 -1.34 -17.09
C ASN A 178 -7.29 -2.63 -16.44
N CYS A 179 -8.18 -3.60 -16.24
CA CYS A 179 -7.91 -4.86 -15.56
C CYS A 179 -7.03 -5.82 -16.39
N VAL A 180 -6.09 -6.48 -15.71
CA VAL A 180 -5.29 -7.58 -16.23
C VAL A 180 -5.53 -8.87 -15.44
N SER A 181 -5.24 -10.02 -16.03
CA SER A 181 -5.36 -11.33 -15.38
C SER A 181 -4.27 -11.56 -14.32
N ASP A 182 -4.38 -12.68 -13.61
CA ASP A 182 -3.33 -13.30 -12.78
C ASP A 182 -2.00 -13.59 -13.51
N THR A 183 -1.97 -13.39 -14.82
CA THR A 183 -0.83 -13.61 -15.72
C THR A 183 -0.44 -12.34 -16.50
N GLY A 184 -1.01 -11.18 -16.15
CA GLY A 184 -0.73 -9.89 -16.79
C GLY A 184 -1.35 -9.70 -18.19
N ALA A 185 -2.24 -10.60 -18.62
CA ALA A 185 -2.94 -10.45 -19.89
C ALA A 185 -4.15 -9.52 -19.73
N ALA A 186 -4.37 -8.59 -20.66
CA ALA A 186 -5.50 -7.65 -20.58
C ALA A 186 -6.85 -8.38 -20.59
N LEU A 187 -7.69 -8.11 -19.59
CA LEU A 187 -9.07 -8.59 -19.50
C LEU A 187 -10.09 -7.53 -19.94
N GLY A 188 -9.71 -6.26 -19.93
CA GLY A 188 -10.61 -5.13 -20.19
C GLY A 188 -11.10 -4.53 -18.88
N GLY A 189 -12.41 -4.27 -18.76
CA GLY A 189 -13.01 -3.82 -17.51
C GLY A 189 -13.38 -4.99 -16.60
N CYS A 190 -12.96 -4.92 -15.33
CA CYS A 190 -13.40 -5.80 -14.25
C CYS A 190 -14.39 -5.04 -13.35
N GLN A 191 -15.46 -5.67 -12.83
CA GLN A 191 -16.42 -4.98 -11.94
C GLN A 191 -15.85 -4.92 -10.51
N HIS A 192 -14.91 -3.99 -10.32
CA HIS A 192 -14.20 -3.76 -9.06
C HIS A 192 -13.38 -4.95 -8.52
N GLY A 193 -13.17 -5.97 -9.33
CA GLY A 193 -12.46 -7.18 -8.94
C GLY A 193 -12.76 -8.40 -9.83
N TYR A 194 -12.54 -9.60 -9.31
CA TYR A 194 -12.65 -10.85 -10.07
C TYR A 194 -13.17 -11.99 -9.20
N ASP A 195 -14.02 -12.85 -9.75
CA ASP A 195 -14.48 -14.07 -9.10
C ASP A 195 -13.65 -15.28 -9.58
N PHE A 196 -12.76 -15.78 -8.73
CA PHE A 196 -11.99 -16.99 -9.01
C PHE A 196 -12.78 -18.27 -8.78
N ALA A 197 -13.89 -18.20 -8.03
CA ALA A 197 -14.78 -19.32 -7.79
C ALA A 197 -15.70 -19.55 -9.01
N GLY A 198 -16.28 -18.48 -9.57
CA GLY A 198 -17.08 -18.48 -10.80
C GLY A 198 -16.27 -18.42 -12.10
N ASN A 199 -15.03 -17.91 -12.03
CA ASN A 199 -14.16 -17.59 -13.18
C ASN A 199 -14.80 -16.53 -14.10
N ASP A 200 -15.23 -15.42 -13.50
CA ASP A 200 -15.79 -14.26 -14.19
C ASP A 200 -15.42 -12.93 -13.48
N THR A 201 -16.01 -11.81 -13.93
CA THR A 201 -15.70 -10.46 -13.44
C THR A 201 -16.72 -9.91 -12.44
N ASP A 202 -17.58 -10.75 -11.85
CA ASP A 202 -18.60 -10.37 -10.85
C ASP A 202 -18.21 -10.89 -9.44
N PRO A 203 -17.33 -10.19 -8.71
CA PRO A 203 -16.87 -10.62 -7.37
C PRO A 203 -17.92 -10.45 -6.26
N ARG A 204 -19.21 -10.32 -6.57
CA ARG A 204 -20.27 -10.26 -5.56
C ARG A 204 -20.42 -11.60 -4.85
N PRO A 205 -20.79 -11.57 -3.55
CA PRO A 205 -20.98 -12.79 -2.76
C PRO A 205 -22.15 -13.66 -3.25
N LEU A 206 -22.19 -14.91 -2.77
CA LEU A 206 -23.37 -15.78 -2.85
C LEU A 206 -24.08 -15.82 -1.50
N ILE A 207 -25.40 -15.98 -1.50
CA ILE A 207 -26.13 -16.10 -0.23
C ILE A 207 -25.74 -17.43 0.39
N ASP A 208 -25.31 -17.39 1.65
CA ASP A 208 -24.50 -18.46 2.22
C ASP A 208 -25.24 -19.80 2.22
N SER A 209 -24.59 -20.82 1.68
CA SER A 209 -24.92 -22.19 2.05
C SER A 209 -24.33 -22.42 3.45
N PRO A 210 -25.01 -23.13 4.37
CA PRO A 210 -24.71 -23.14 5.81
C PRO A 210 -23.34 -23.74 6.21
N ASN A 211 -22.50 -24.10 5.24
CA ASN A 211 -21.15 -24.63 5.44
C ASN A 211 -20.10 -23.99 4.51
N THR A 212 -20.44 -22.96 3.71
CA THR A 212 -19.53 -22.50 2.63
C THR A 212 -18.57 -21.40 3.01
N ASN A 213 -18.82 -20.64 4.09
CA ASN A 213 -18.11 -19.38 4.34
C ASN A 213 -18.12 -18.50 3.08
N GLU A 214 -19.26 -18.35 2.39
CA GLU A 214 -19.36 -17.62 1.09
C GLU A 214 -20.34 -16.43 1.12
N GLY A 215 -21.04 -16.22 2.25
CA GLY A 215 -22.04 -15.17 2.48
C GLY A 215 -21.55 -13.72 2.52
N MET A 216 -21.34 -13.19 3.72
CA MET A 216 -21.23 -11.74 3.98
C MET A 216 -19.84 -11.26 4.38
N HIS A 217 -18.99 -12.18 4.85
CA HIS A 217 -17.72 -11.91 5.54
C HIS A 217 -16.76 -11.01 4.75
N GLY A 218 -16.62 -11.19 3.43
CA GLY A 218 -15.79 -10.30 2.60
C GLY A 218 -16.30 -8.86 2.50
N SER A 219 -17.60 -8.64 2.61
CA SER A 219 -18.21 -7.30 2.68
C SER A 219 -17.99 -6.65 4.05
N HIS A 220 -18.12 -7.43 5.13
CA HIS A 220 -17.82 -7.00 6.50
C HIS A 220 -16.35 -6.55 6.64
N VAL A 221 -15.44 -7.37 6.11
CA VAL A 221 -14.00 -7.08 6.01
C VAL A 221 -13.73 -5.80 5.19
N ALA A 222 -14.31 -5.67 4.00
CA ALA A 222 -14.13 -4.50 3.14
C ALA A 222 -14.62 -3.19 3.80
N GLY A 223 -15.76 -3.24 4.51
CA GLY A 223 -16.29 -2.12 5.28
C GLY A 223 -15.34 -1.63 6.37
N THR A 224 -14.78 -2.55 7.17
CA THR A 224 -13.81 -2.22 8.22
C THR A 224 -12.54 -1.56 7.66
N ILE A 225 -12.13 -1.95 6.44
CA ILE A 225 -10.98 -1.33 5.76
C ILE A 225 -11.32 0.07 5.25
N ALA A 226 -12.42 0.24 4.49
CA ALA A 226 -12.63 1.43 3.66
C ALA A 226 -14.10 1.87 3.47
N ALA A 227 -15.00 1.62 4.44
CA ALA A 227 -16.29 2.32 4.47
C ALA A 227 -16.09 3.85 4.42
N VAL A 228 -16.99 4.56 3.74
CA VAL A 228 -16.79 5.93 3.28
C VAL A 228 -17.11 6.92 4.40
N ARG A 229 -16.07 7.32 5.14
CA ARG A 229 -16.20 8.34 6.20
C ARG A 229 -16.84 9.65 5.70
N ASN A 230 -17.72 10.20 6.53
CA ASN A 230 -18.47 11.44 6.36
C ASN A 230 -19.38 11.45 5.12
N ASN A 231 -20.18 10.39 4.95
CA ASN A 231 -21.19 10.27 3.90
C ASN A 231 -22.64 10.37 4.41
N ASN A 232 -22.85 10.61 5.72
CA ASN A 232 -24.14 10.58 6.43
C ASN A 232 -24.87 9.21 6.38
N VAL A 233 -24.12 8.11 6.23
CA VAL A 233 -24.60 6.72 6.17
C VAL A 233 -23.71 5.88 7.10
N GLY A 234 -24.25 4.79 7.65
CA GLY A 234 -23.44 3.69 8.16
C GLY A 234 -22.26 4.01 9.09
N ILE A 235 -21.08 3.58 8.67
CA ILE A 235 -19.85 3.48 9.45
C ILE A 235 -18.66 4.12 8.71
N ALA A 236 -17.52 4.22 9.38
CA ALA A 236 -16.26 4.66 8.75
C ALA A 236 -15.22 3.52 8.76
N GLY A 237 -14.55 3.30 7.63
CA GLY A 237 -13.42 2.37 7.54
C GLY A 237 -12.12 3.01 8.00
N VAL A 238 -11.13 2.22 8.43
CA VAL A 238 -9.82 2.72 8.90
C VAL A 238 -9.11 3.58 7.85
N ALA A 239 -9.18 3.21 6.57
CA ALA A 239 -8.65 3.96 5.44
C ALA A 239 -9.77 4.37 4.47
N PRO A 240 -10.54 5.44 4.76
CA PRO A 240 -11.75 5.82 4.01
C PRO A 240 -11.45 6.45 2.64
N ARG A 241 -10.21 6.34 2.15
CA ARG A 241 -9.76 6.73 0.80
C ARG A 241 -9.01 5.61 0.08
N ALA A 242 -8.88 4.43 0.69
CA ALA A 242 -8.35 3.25 0.03
C ALA A 242 -9.35 2.73 -1.02
N LYS A 243 -8.85 1.97 -2.00
CA LYS A 243 -9.65 1.36 -3.06
C LYS A 243 -9.69 -0.15 -2.91
N ILE A 244 -10.87 -0.68 -2.60
CA ILE A 244 -11.08 -2.11 -2.40
C ILE A 244 -11.13 -2.82 -3.75
N MET A 245 -10.24 -3.80 -3.92
CA MET A 245 -10.26 -4.75 -5.02
C MET A 245 -10.83 -6.07 -4.50
N ALA A 246 -12.04 -6.43 -4.96
CA ALA A 246 -12.77 -7.59 -4.46
C ALA A 246 -12.36 -8.87 -5.18
N LEU A 247 -11.68 -9.79 -4.50
CA LEU A 247 -11.18 -11.04 -5.10
C LEU A 247 -11.91 -12.23 -4.48
N ARG A 248 -13.04 -12.59 -5.09
CA ARG A 248 -13.90 -13.65 -4.57
C ARG A 248 -13.28 -15.03 -4.76
N SER A 249 -13.29 -15.84 -3.71
CA SER A 249 -12.72 -17.19 -3.68
C SER A 249 -13.46 -18.09 -2.69
N ARG A 250 -13.49 -19.40 -2.96
CA ARG A 250 -13.84 -20.48 -2.00
C ARG A 250 -12.72 -20.80 -1.02
N LEU A 251 -11.69 -19.95 -0.96
CA LEU A 251 -10.47 -20.13 -0.18
C LEU A 251 -9.69 -21.41 -0.52
N ALA A 252 -9.85 -21.94 -1.74
CA ALA A 252 -9.04 -23.02 -2.27
C ALA A 252 -7.65 -22.50 -2.72
N THR A 253 -6.57 -23.24 -2.46
CA THR A 253 -5.18 -22.88 -2.83
C THR A 253 -5.05 -22.30 -4.23
N THR A 254 -5.64 -22.96 -5.23
CA THR A 254 -5.54 -22.54 -6.64
C THR A 254 -6.24 -21.22 -6.93
N GLU A 255 -7.30 -20.90 -6.19
CA GLU A 255 -8.03 -19.64 -6.32
C GLU A 255 -7.29 -18.52 -5.56
N ILE A 256 -6.83 -18.78 -4.33
CA ILE A 256 -6.04 -17.83 -3.53
C ILE A 256 -4.73 -17.45 -4.26
N VAL A 257 -3.99 -18.42 -4.80
CA VAL A 257 -2.73 -18.15 -5.54
C VAL A 257 -2.98 -17.26 -6.76
N LYS A 258 -4.08 -17.51 -7.49
CA LYS A 258 -4.48 -16.65 -8.61
C LYS A 258 -4.90 -15.26 -8.14
N ALA A 259 -5.63 -15.15 -7.04
CA ALA A 259 -6.03 -13.88 -6.45
C ALA A 259 -4.81 -13.04 -6.01
N ILE A 260 -3.80 -13.65 -5.36
CA ILE A 260 -2.55 -12.95 -5.00
C ILE A 260 -1.82 -12.44 -6.25
N ASN A 261 -1.73 -13.26 -7.30
CA ASN A 261 -1.10 -12.85 -8.56
C ASN A 261 -1.90 -11.74 -9.26
N PHE A 262 -3.24 -11.83 -9.29
CA PHE A 262 -4.10 -10.79 -9.84
C PHE A 262 -3.95 -9.47 -9.07
N ALA A 263 -3.94 -9.52 -7.74
CA ALA A 263 -3.72 -8.36 -6.88
C ALA A 263 -2.38 -7.69 -7.20
N LYS A 264 -1.32 -8.48 -7.35
CA LYS A 264 0.02 -8.02 -7.77
C LYS A 264 -0.01 -7.34 -9.14
N GLU A 265 -0.51 -7.99 -10.17
CA GLU A 265 -0.45 -7.48 -11.55
C GLU A 265 -1.36 -6.26 -11.75
N ASN A 266 -2.43 -6.12 -10.95
CA ASN A 266 -3.31 -4.95 -10.92
C ASN A 266 -2.89 -3.88 -9.87
N GLY A 267 -1.69 -3.99 -9.27
CA GLY A 267 -1.07 -2.92 -8.49
C GLY A 267 -1.50 -2.78 -7.03
N ALA A 268 -2.18 -3.77 -6.44
CA ALA A 268 -2.49 -3.79 -5.01
C ALA A 268 -1.23 -3.67 -4.14
N LYS A 269 -1.32 -2.90 -3.05
CA LYS A 269 -0.21 -2.65 -2.11
C LYS A 269 -0.37 -3.40 -0.79
N VAL A 270 -1.61 -3.77 -0.48
CA VAL A 270 -1.98 -4.55 0.70
C VAL A 270 -2.94 -5.65 0.25
N ILE A 271 -2.76 -6.86 0.77
CA ILE A 271 -3.74 -7.95 0.71
C ILE A 271 -4.27 -8.17 2.12
N ASN A 272 -5.59 -8.13 2.28
CA ASN A 272 -6.27 -8.66 3.46
C ASN A 272 -6.59 -10.15 3.23
N ALA A 273 -6.09 -11.01 4.12
CA ALA A 273 -6.36 -12.43 4.15
C ALA A 273 -6.97 -12.82 5.51
N SER A 274 -8.29 -12.63 5.63
CA SER A 274 -9.09 -13.00 6.81
C SER A 274 -9.40 -14.51 6.83
N PHE A 275 -8.42 -15.34 6.50
CA PHE A 275 -8.54 -16.80 6.40
C PHE A 275 -7.25 -17.51 6.83
N GLY A 276 -7.34 -18.81 7.10
CA GLY A 276 -6.18 -19.65 7.35
C GLY A 276 -6.53 -21.11 7.68
N GLY A 277 -5.51 -21.92 7.97
CA GLY A 277 -5.68 -23.32 8.35
C GLY A 277 -4.37 -23.99 8.79
N ASP A 278 -4.48 -25.20 9.34
CA ASP A 278 -3.39 -25.88 10.07
C ASP A 278 -2.29 -26.49 9.17
N SER A 279 -2.43 -26.41 7.85
CA SER A 279 -1.55 -27.08 6.88
C SER A 279 -0.66 -26.11 6.10
N SER A 280 0.64 -26.43 6.05
CA SER A 280 1.62 -25.70 5.24
C SER A 280 1.43 -26.00 3.75
N ASP A 281 1.42 -24.95 2.93
CA ASP A 281 1.16 -24.99 1.49
C ASP A 281 2.25 -24.19 0.75
N THR A 282 3.14 -24.92 0.06
CA THR A 282 4.25 -24.33 -0.69
C THR A 282 3.78 -23.43 -1.85
N ALA A 283 2.62 -23.68 -2.45
CA ALA A 283 2.11 -22.87 -3.55
C ALA A 283 1.61 -21.51 -3.03
N LEU A 284 0.85 -21.53 -1.93
CA LEU A 284 0.44 -20.31 -1.22
C LEU A 284 1.65 -19.52 -0.73
N GLN A 285 2.61 -20.18 -0.05
CA GLN A 285 3.82 -19.53 0.45
C GLN A 285 4.61 -18.81 -0.66
N ASN A 286 4.79 -19.48 -1.82
CA ASN A 286 5.50 -18.91 -2.95
C ASN A 286 4.75 -17.71 -3.58
N ALA A 287 3.41 -17.75 -3.60
CA ALA A 287 2.60 -16.63 -4.09
C ALA A 287 2.71 -15.41 -3.17
N ILE A 288 2.61 -15.61 -1.84
CA ILE A 288 2.80 -14.54 -0.85
C ILE A 288 4.21 -13.94 -0.95
N ALA A 289 5.24 -14.77 -1.05
CA ALA A 289 6.63 -14.32 -1.21
C ALA A 289 6.88 -13.55 -2.53
N ALA A 290 6.03 -13.74 -3.55
CA ALA A 290 6.12 -13.05 -4.83
C ALA A 290 5.28 -11.76 -4.88
N PHE A 291 4.47 -11.46 -3.85
CA PHE A 291 3.70 -10.23 -3.73
C PHE A 291 4.57 -9.10 -3.17
N PRO A 292 4.72 -7.95 -3.87
CA PRO A 292 5.61 -6.86 -3.45
C PRO A 292 5.04 -5.99 -2.32
N GLY A 293 3.75 -6.13 -2.00
CA GLY A 293 3.08 -5.41 -0.92
C GLY A 293 3.04 -6.18 0.40
N LEU A 294 2.23 -5.70 1.34
CA LEU A 294 1.99 -6.38 2.62
C LEU A 294 0.84 -7.38 2.56
N PHE A 295 1.04 -8.55 3.16
CA PHE A 295 0.05 -9.61 3.26
C PHE A 295 -0.42 -9.73 4.72
N ILE A 296 -1.61 -9.25 5.03
CA ILE A 296 -2.14 -9.19 6.39
C ILE A 296 -2.99 -10.44 6.65
N ALA A 297 -2.63 -11.22 7.67
CA ALA A 297 -3.17 -12.56 7.92
C ALA A 297 -3.83 -12.68 9.29
N ALA A 298 -4.99 -13.35 9.35
CA ALA A 298 -5.66 -13.68 10.60
C ALA A 298 -4.91 -14.77 11.39
N ALA A 299 -4.73 -14.60 12.70
CA ALA A 299 -4.04 -15.57 13.56
C ALA A 299 -4.80 -16.89 13.77
N GLY A 300 -6.12 -16.90 13.58
CA GLY A 300 -7.02 -18.04 13.82
C GLY A 300 -7.91 -17.86 15.06
N ASN A 301 -8.98 -18.66 15.13
CA ASN A 301 -10.09 -18.49 16.08
C ASN A 301 -10.31 -19.72 16.99
N THR A 302 -9.25 -20.45 17.33
CA THR A 302 -9.30 -21.73 18.05
C THR A 302 -8.62 -21.72 19.43
N THR A 303 -8.25 -20.53 19.94
CA THR A 303 -7.48 -20.33 21.20
C THR A 303 -6.08 -20.97 21.24
N ASN A 304 -5.57 -21.40 20.08
CA ASN A 304 -4.30 -22.12 19.99
C ASN A 304 -3.09 -21.18 20.13
N ASN A 305 -1.99 -21.72 20.68
CA ASN A 305 -0.68 -21.09 20.57
C ASN A 305 -0.01 -21.54 19.26
N ASN A 306 0.06 -20.63 18.29
CA ASN A 306 0.63 -20.80 16.96
C ASN A 306 2.13 -21.12 16.97
N ASP A 307 2.88 -20.83 18.05
CA ASP A 307 4.27 -21.29 18.19
C ASP A 307 4.37 -22.81 18.41
N SER A 308 3.28 -23.45 18.87
CA SER A 308 3.19 -24.88 19.18
C SER A 308 2.26 -25.66 18.25
N SER A 309 1.29 -24.99 17.63
CA SER A 309 0.28 -25.55 16.73
C SER A 309 0.12 -24.58 15.55
N ALA A 310 0.97 -24.73 14.54
CA ALA A 310 1.11 -23.76 13.45
C ALA A 310 -0.19 -23.53 12.68
N PHE A 311 -0.50 -22.27 12.41
CA PHE A 311 -1.64 -21.81 11.62
C PHE A 311 -1.13 -20.98 10.44
N TYR A 312 -1.47 -21.37 9.22
CA TYR A 312 -1.00 -20.73 7.99
C TYR A 312 -2.10 -19.84 7.41
N PRO A 313 -1.77 -18.67 6.84
CA PRO A 313 -0.43 -18.23 6.44
C PRO A 313 0.45 -17.59 7.53
N CYS A 314 -0.07 -17.30 8.73
CA CYS A 314 0.69 -16.66 9.82
C CYS A 314 2.05 -17.30 10.14
N ASN A 315 2.12 -18.63 10.22
CA ASN A 315 3.35 -19.35 10.53
C ASN A 315 4.37 -19.45 9.37
N TYR A 316 4.17 -18.75 8.25
CA TYR A 316 5.24 -18.59 7.25
C TYR A 316 6.22 -17.49 7.67
N THR A 317 7.50 -17.81 7.68
CA THR A 317 8.59 -16.84 7.92
C THR A 317 8.88 -16.01 6.67
N LEU A 318 7.93 -15.15 6.28
CA LEU A 318 8.07 -14.21 5.16
C LEU A 318 7.99 -12.77 5.67
N ASP A 319 8.95 -11.94 5.27
CA ASP A 319 9.11 -10.58 5.79
C ASP A 319 7.88 -9.70 5.54
N ASN A 320 7.14 -9.94 4.45
CA ASN A 320 5.97 -9.18 4.03
C ASN A 320 4.63 -9.61 4.67
N ILE A 321 4.61 -10.65 5.52
CA ILE A 321 3.41 -11.04 6.27
C ILE A 321 3.27 -10.18 7.54
N LEU A 322 2.04 -9.81 7.90
CA LEU A 322 1.69 -9.34 9.25
C LEU A 322 0.59 -10.24 9.81
N CYS A 323 0.89 -10.99 10.87
CA CYS A 323 -0.08 -11.87 11.54
C CYS A 323 -0.80 -11.17 12.70
N VAL A 324 -2.13 -11.27 12.72
CA VAL A 324 -3.00 -10.41 13.54
C VAL A 324 -3.86 -11.23 14.52
N ALA A 325 -3.62 -11.05 15.83
CA ALA A 325 -4.51 -11.49 16.90
C ALA A 325 -5.68 -10.51 17.11
N SER A 326 -6.72 -10.97 17.82
CA SER A 326 -7.92 -10.19 18.12
C SER A 326 -7.93 -9.67 19.56
N THR A 327 -8.33 -8.42 19.77
CA THR A 327 -8.69 -7.86 21.08
C THR A 327 -10.19 -7.54 21.19
N ASN A 328 -10.65 -7.45 22.44
CA ASN A 328 -11.99 -6.97 22.80
C ASN A 328 -11.95 -5.51 23.31
N SER A 329 -13.12 -4.94 23.58
CA SER A 329 -13.29 -3.55 24.05
C SER A 329 -12.63 -3.21 25.39
N SER A 330 -12.30 -4.23 26.19
CA SER A 330 -11.55 -4.10 27.44
C SER A 330 -10.03 -4.24 27.25
N ASP A 331 -9.53 -4.24 26.00
CA ASP A 331 -8.12 -4.45 25.63
C ASP A 331 -7.52 -5.78 26.13
N GLY A 332 -8.38 -6.74 26.46
CA GLY A 332 -7.99 -8.13 26.60
C GLY A 332 -7.87 -8.81 25.24
N ILE A 333 -7.02 -9.84 25.14
CA ILE A 333 -7.07 -10.77 24.02
C ILE A 333 -8.47 -11.41 23.94
N SER A 334 -9.02 -11.51 22.75
CA SER A 334 -10.36 -12.09 22.54
C SER A 334 -10.36 -13.57 22.91
N SER A 335 -11.42 -14.05 23.55
CA SER A 335 -11.52 -15.40 24.11
C SER A 335 -11.43 -16.55 23.09
N PHE A 336 -11.52 -16.24 21.79
CA PHE A 336 -11.34 -17.16 20.67
C PHE A 336 -9.97 -17.03 19.98
N SER A 337 -9.23 -15.93 20.20
CA SER A 337 -8.04 -15.61 19.39
C SER A 337 -6.94 -16.63 19.60
N ASN A 338 -6.37 -17.10 18.50
CA ASN A 338 -5.03 -17.69 18.54
C ASN A 338 -4.00 -16.60 18.87
N TYR A 339 -2.83 -17.04 19.33
CA TYR A 339 -1.73 -16.21 19.80
C TYR A 339 -0.38 -16.91 19.55
N GLY A 340 0.74 -16.21 19.70
CA GLY A 340 2.07 -16.79 19.55
C GLY A 340 3.15 -15.72 19.75
N ALA A 341 4.08 -15.97 20.67
CA ALA A 341 5.16 -15.04 21.02
C ALA A 341 6.16 -14.82 19.87
N THR A 342 6.22 -15.75 18.90
CA THR A 342 7.12 -15.69 17.74
C THR A 342 6.41 -15.76 16.39
N SER A 343 5.15 -16.19 16.37
CA SER A 343 4.36 -16.47 15.15
C SER A 343 3.16 -15.54 14.94
N VAL A 344 2.83 -14.68 15.92
CA VAL A 344 1.77 -13.67 15.79
C VAL A 344 2.34 -12.29 16.11
N ASP A 345 2.34 -11.37 15.14
CA ASP A 345 3.08 -10.12 15.25
C ASP A 345 2.49 -9.17 16.29
N LEU A 346 1.18 -8.94 16.21
CA LEU A 346 0.46 -7.89 16.95
C LEU A 346 -1.04 -8.22 17.03
N ALA A 347 -1.81 -7.37 17.70
CA ALA A 347 -3.28 -7.49 17.74
C ALA A 347 -4.03 -6.25 17.25
N ALA A 348 -5.31 -6.42 16.95
CA ALA A 348 -6.26 -5.33 16.63
C ALA A 348 -7.68 -5.68 17.12
N PRO A 349 -8.60 -4.69 17.20
CA PRO A 349 -10.00 -4.93 17.57
C PRO A 349 -10.67 -5.99 16.69
N GLY A 350 -11.20 -7.06 17.30
CA GLY A 350 -11.85 -8.15 16.55
C GLY A 350 -13.00 -8.85 17.26
N SER A 351 -13.39 -8.43 18.47
CA SER A 351 -14.64 -8.89 19.11
C SER A 351 -15.75 -7.85 19.02
N SER A 352 -16.92 -8.27 18.55
CA SER A 352 -18.09 -7.40 18.35
C SER A 352 -17.75 -6.16 17.52
N ILE A 353 -17.28 -6.40 16.28
CA ILE A 353 -16.99 -5.36 15.30
C ILE A 353 -18.19 -5.20 14.38
N LEU A 354 -18.77 -4.01 14.37
CA LEU A 354 -19.84 -3.63 13.44
C LEU A 354 -19.26 -3.34 12.06
N SER A 355 -19.86 -3.90 11.00
CA SER A 355 -19.54 -3.54 9.61
C SER A 355 -20.68 -3.92 8.67
N LEU A 356 -20.45 -3.69 7.37
CA LEU A 356 -21.38 -3.93 6.27
C LEU A 356 -21.86 -5.38 6.22
N ASP A 357 -23.18 -5.54 6.15
CA ASP A 357 -23.84 -6.82 5.93
C ASP A 357 -24.95 -6.63 4.89
N PRO A 358 -24.72 -6.97 3.60
CA PRO A 358 -25.70 -6.76 2.53
C PRO A 358 -26.91 -7.70 2.62
N THR A 359 -26.98 -8.58 3.63
CA THR A 359 -27.98 -9.65 3.77
C THR A 359 -29.27 -9.13 4.39
N VAL A 360 -30.40 -9.46 3.77
CA VAL A 360 -31.74 -9.16 4.32
C VAL A 360 -32.61 -10.41 4.28
N ALA A 361 -32.97 -10.93 5.45
CA ALA A 361 -34.04 -11.91 5.60
C ALA A 361 -35.39 -11.21 5.41
N VAL A 362 -36.08 -11.51 4.31
CA VAL A 362 -37.40 -10.93 3.96
C VAL A 362 -38.57 -11.87 4.28
N VAL A 363 -38.28 -13.15 4.53
CA VAL A 363 -39.19 -14.12 5.16
C VAL A 363 -38.37 -14.98 6.12
N ASP A 364 -38.87 -15.18 7.33
CA ASP A 364 -38.36 -16.14 8.32
C ASP A 364 -39.58 -16.79 9.00
N GLU A 365 -39.79 -18.09 8.76
CA GLU A 365 -40.95 -18.86 9.24
C GLU A 365 -40.49 -20.22 9.79
N ASP A 366 -40.28 -20.27 11.10
CA ASP A 366 -39.85 -21.45 11.85
C ASP A 366 -41.01 -22.42 12.19
N LEU A 367 -42.27 -22.03 11.92
CA LEU A 367 -43.51 -22.72 12.24
C LEU A 367 -43.81 -22.90 13.75
N SER A 368 -42.97 -22.38 14.66
CA SER A 368 -43.10 -22.59 16.11
C SER A 368 -44.24 -21.79 16.72
N GLY A 369 -44.52 -20.59 16.18
CA GLY A 369 -45.61 -19.71 16.61
C GLY A 369 -47.01 -20.11 16.14
N ILE A 370 -47.14 -21.15 15.30
CA ILE A 370 -48.42 -21.52 14.67
C ILE A 370 -49.25 -22.42 15.58
N THR A 371 -50.51 -22.03 15.83
CA THR A 371 -51.48 -22.89 16.52
C THR A 371 -51.83 -24.10 15.65
N VAL A 372 -51.29 -25.27 16.00
CA VAL A 372 -51.52 -26.53 15.28
C VAL A 372 -52.97 -27.02 15.47
N PRO A 373 -53.71 -27.43 14.41
CA PRO A 373 -53.34 -27.39 12.99
C PRO A 373 -53.82 -26.11 12.28
N ALA A 374 -52.90 -25.39 11.64
CA ALA A 374 -53.21 -24.22 10.80
C ALA A 374 -52.19 -24.07 9.66
N THR A 375 -52.41 -23.16 8.71
CA THR A 375 -51.36 -22.69 7.80
C THR A 375 -50.69 -21.44 8.37
N PRO A 376 -49.47 -21.09 7.95
CA PRO A 376 -48.85 -19.81 8.28
C PRO A 376 -49.73 -18.60 7.91
N THR A 377 -49.57 -17.49 8.61
CA THR A 377 -50.47 -16.33 8.49
C THR A 377 -50.32 -15.66 7.13
N GLY A 378 -51.43 -15.43 6.43
CA GLY A 378 -51.45 -14.78 5.11
C GLY A 378 -51.09 -15.68 3.93
N TRP A 379 -50.73 -16.95 4.18
CA TRP A 379 -50.52 -17.94 3.12
C TRP A 379 -51.87 -18.41 2.56
N THR A 380 -51.91 -18.71 1.27
CA THR A 380 -53.16 -19.02 0.55
C THR A 380 -53.11 -20.40 -0.07
N HIS A 381 -54.16 -21.19 0.14
CA HIS A 381 -54.30 -22.53 -0.43
C HIS A 381 -55.11 -22.51 -1.74
N SER A 382 -54.84 -23.45 -2.64
CA SER A 382 -55.68 -23.70 -3.81
C SER A 382 -55.59 -25.16 -4.28
N GLY A 383 -56.47 -25.57 -5.21
CA GLY A 383 -56.46 -26.91 -5.81
C GLY A 383 -57.47 -27.89 -5.20
N THR A 384 -57.32 -29.19 -5.51
CA THR A 384 -58.09 -30.27 -4.90
C THR A 384 -57.56 -30.61 -3.50
N THR A 385 -58.32 -31.38 -2.71
CA THR A 385 -57.88 -31.96 -1.41
C THR A 385 -57.08 -31.00 -0.51
N ASN A 386 -57.75 -30.00 0.04
CA ASN A 386 -57.15 -28.91 0.84
C ASN A 386 -56.65 -29.37 2.24
N ASN A 387 -55.57 -30.14 2.25
CA ASN A 387 -55.03 -30.78 3.45
C ASN A 387 -53.76 -30.14 4.03
N TRP A 388 -53.22 -29.13 3.34
CA TRP A 388 -52.12 -28.27 3.83
C TRP A 388 -52.41 -27.71 5.21
N ARG A 389 -51.59 -28.08 6.21
CA ARG A 389 -51.63 -27.54 7.59
C ARG A 389 -50.42 -28.00 8.37
N THR A 390 -50.13 -27.32 9.49
CA THR A 390 -49.13 -27.75 10.44
C THR A 390 -49.57 -28.99 11.23
N ALA A 391 -48.62 -29.83 11.59
CA ALA A 391 -48.77 -30.93 12.54
C ALA A 391 -47.44 -31.18 13.28
N THR A 392 -47.52 -31.79 14.46
CA THR A 392 -46.36 -32.04 15.32
C THR A 392 -45.78 -33.45 15.11
N THR A 393 -44.45 -33.56 15.14
CA THR A 393 -43.72 -34.84 15.22
C THR A 393 -42.82 -34.83 16.46
N SER A 394 -42.86 -35.92 17.24
CA SER A 394 -41.98 -36.08 18.40
C SER A 394 -40.72 -36.87 18.05
N ILE A 395 -39.57 -36.38 18.50
CA ILE A 395 -38.25 -37.04 18.41
C ILE A 395 -37.73 -37.18 19.84
N GLY A 396 -37.85 -38.37 20.44
CA GLY A 396 -37.52 -38.56 21.86
C GLY A 396 -38.42 -37.73 22.77
N ALA A 397 -37.86 -36.72 23.43
CA ALA A 397 -38.60 -35.77 24.26
C ALA A 397 -39.00 -34.47 23.52
N ASP A 398 -38.39 -34.19 22.38
CA ASP A 398 -38.55 -32.94 21.63
C ASP A 398 -39.74 -33.03 20.68
N VAL A 399 -40.44 -31.91 20.49
CA VAL A 399 -41.64 -31.80 19.65
C VAL A 399 -41.42 -30.72 18.61
N TYR A 400 -41.45 -31.12 17.33
CA TYR A 400 -41.23 -30.24 16.18
C TYR A 400 -42.54 -30.01 15.44
N THR A 401 -42.82 -28.76 15.09
CA THR A 401 -43.91 -28.41 14.18
C THR A 401 -43.40 -28.44 12.75
N HIS A 402 -44.11 -29.14 11.86
CA HIS A 402 -43.84 -29.14 10.43
C HIS A 402 -45.09 -28.74 9.66
N LEU A 403 -44.91 -28.14 8.49
CA LEU A 403 -45.98 -27.86 7.54
C LEU A 403 -46.10 -29.04 6.58
N TYR A 404 -47.21 -29.77 6.65
CA TYR A 404 -47.45 -30.93 5.81
C TYR A 404 -48.15 -30.51 4.52
N ALA A 405 -47.73 -31.12 3.40
CA ALA A 405 -48.43 -31.01 2.12
C ALA A 405 -49.83 -31.64 2.18
N ASP A 406 -49.93 -32.80 2.83
CA ASP A 406 -51.19 -33.43 3.23
C ASP A 406 -51.02 -34.02 4.64
N THR A 407 -52.02 -33.84 5.51
CA THR A 407 -52.05 -34.42 6.87
C THR A 407 -52.87 -35.70 6.99
N SER A 408 -53.50 -36.16 5.91
CA SER A 408 -54.04 -37.52 5.84
C SER A 408 -52.93 -38.56 5.82
N SER A 409 -53.22 -39.75 6.35
CA SER A 409 -52.28 -40.87 6.39
C SER A 409 -53.02 -42.16 6.00
N PRO A 410 -52.74 -42.74 4.81
CA PRO A 410 -51.90 -42.18 3.74
C PRO A 410 -52.41 -40.84 3.23
N TYR A 411 -51.56 -40.09 2.50
CA TYR A 411 -51.99 -38.85 1.83
C TYR A 411 -53.08 -39.12 0.79
N ALA A 412 -53.80 -38.08 0.35
CA ALA A 412 -54.92 -38.26 -0.55
C ALA A 412 -54.48 -38.58 -1.99
N ASP A 413 -55.11 -39.61 -2.58
CA ASP A 413 -54.99 -39.92 -4.01
C ASP A 413 -55.50 -38.75 -4.88
N ASN A 414 -54.86 -38.51 -6.03
CA ASN A 414 -55.22 -37.55 -7.08
C ASN A 414 -55.30 -36.10 -6.57
N ALA A 415 -54.45 -35.74 -5.62
CA ALA A 415 -54.25 -34.37 -5.19
C ALA A 415 -53.54 -33.57 -6.27
N ASP A 416 -54.02 -32.36 -6.55
CA ASP A 416 -53.25 -31.27 -7.16
C ASP A 416 -53.60 -30.03 -6.34
N SER A 417 -52.81 -29.82 -5.30
CA SER A 417 -53.04 -28.82 -4.26
C SER A 417 -51.82 -27.91 -4.14
N SER A 418 -51.99 -26.70 -3.66
CA SER A 418 -50.84 -25.82 -3.40
C SER A 418 -51.06 -24.89 -2.24
N LEU A 419 -49.95 -24.49 -1.63
CA LEU A 419 -49.87 -23.42 -0.65
C LEU A 419 -48.88 -22.36 -1.14
N THR A 420 -49.37 -21.12 -1.23
CA THR A 420 -48.64 -19.97 -1.79
C THR A 420 -48.40 -18.94 -0.68
N MET A 421 -47.15 -18.53 -0.49
CA MET A 421 -46.80 -17.50 0.49
C MET A 421 -47.33 -16.10 0.08
N PRO A 422 -47.34 -15.12 1.00
CA PRO A 422 -47.51 -13.70 0.68
C PRO A 422 -46.55 -13.23 -0.44
N ALA A 423 -46.81 -12.04 -0.99
CA ALA A 423 -45.84 -11.42 -1.90
C ALA A 423 -44.58 -11.04 -1.11
N VAL A 424 -43.42 -11.41 -1.63
CA VAL A 424 -42.09 -11.06 -1.13
C VAL A 424 -41.52 -10.01 -2.08
N ASP A 425 -41.06 -8.88 -1.54
CA ASP A 425 -40.36 -7.89 -2.36
C ASP A 425 -38.92 -8.34 -2.58
N LEU A 426 -38.58 -8.67 -3.83
CA LEU A 426 -37.22 -8.97 -4.30
C LEU A 426 -36.77 -7.97 -5.39
N ALA A 427 -37.38 -6.78 -5.45
CA ALA A 427 -36.96 -5.67 -6.32
C ALA A 427 -36.38 -4.48 -5.56
N ALA A 428 -36.69 -4.32 -4.27
CA ALA A 428 -36.12 -3.21 -3.48
C ALA A 428 -34.58 -3.25 -3.44
N ASN A 429 -34.00 -2.05 -3.31
CA ASN A 429 -32.56 -1.80 -3.15
C ASN A 429 -31.65 -2.47 -4.22
N ASP A 430 -32.14 -2.66 -5.44
CA ASP A 430 -31.40 -3.31 -6.53
C ASP A 430 -30.87 -4.71 -6.14
N THR A 431 -31.78 -5.53 -5.61
CA THR A 431 -31.53 -6.92 -5.18
C THR A 431 -30.80 -7.71 -6.27
N PHE A 432 -29.54 -8.09 -6.03
CA PHE A 432 -28.67 -8.74 -7.04
C PHE A 432 -28.57 -10.27 -6.90
N ARG A 433 -28.93 -10.83 -5.73
CA ARG A 433 -29.16 -12.26 -5.47
C ARG A 433 -30.34 -12.42 -4.51
N ALA A 434 -31.08 -13.51 -4.61
CA ALA A 434 -32.01 -13.96 -3.56
C ALA A 434 -32.05 -15.49 -3.54
N GLN A 435 -32.36 -16.06 -2.37
CA GLN A 435 -32.34 -17.48 -2.11
C GLN A 435 -33.54 -17.86 -1.22
N LEU A 436 -34.09 -19.04 -1.47
CA LEU A 436 -35.12 -19.68 -0.66
C LEU A 436 -34.47 -20.86 0.09
N ALA A 437 -34.48 -20.83 1.42
CA ALA A 437 -34.06 -21.95 2.26
C ALA A 437 -35.27 -22.66 2.87
N PHE A 438 -35.23 -23.99 2.94
CA PHE A 438 -36.18 -24.79 3.73
C PHE A 438 -35.67 -26.20 4.02
N GLY A 439 -36.05 -26.74 5.18
CA GLY A 439 -35.98 -28.17 5.46
C GLY A 439 -37.09 -28.93 4.74
N LEU A 440 -36.75 -30.00 4.02
CA LEU A 440 -37.69 -30.87 3.32
C LEU A 440 -37.53 -32.33 3.75
N ARG A 441 -38.66 -33.03 3.92
CA ARG A 441 -38.71 -34.50 3.95
C ARG A 441 -39.89 -34.97 3.13
N CYS A 442 -39.66 -35.95 2.26
CA CYS A 442 -40.68 -36.59 1.44
C CYS A 442 -40.64 -38.11 1.67
N GLU A 443 -41.81 -38.67 1.94
CA GLU A 443 -42.06 -40.12 1.98
C GLU A 443 -43.20 -40.38 0.99
N THR A 444 -42.87 -40.83 -0.23
CA THR A 444 -43.78 -40.95 -1.38
C THR A 444 -43.64 -42.33 -2.03
N GLU A 445 -44.58 -42.71 -2.90
CA GLU A 445 -44.41 -43.92 -3.73
C GLU A 445 -43.24 -43.72 -4.71
N THR A 446 -42.39 -44.75 -4.84
CA THR A 446 -41.28 -44.80 -5.80
C THR A 446 -41.54 -45.85 -6.89
N ALA A 447 -42.52 -45.56 -7.77
CA ALA A 447 -42.98 -46.48 -8.82
C ALA A 447 -42.61 -46.01 -10.23
N THR A 448 -42.11 -46.95 -11.04
CA THR A 448 -41.38 -46.65 -12.27
C THR A 448 -42.26 -46.24 -13.46
N SER A 449 -41.89 -45.12 -14.09
CA SER A 449 -42.11 -44.79 -15.51
C SER A 449 -43.51 -44.33 -15.96
N THR A 450 -44.05 -43.25 -15.38
CA THR A 450 -44.41 -42.04 -16.17
C THR A 450 -44.94 -40.85 -15.37
N TRP A 451 -45.50 -41.07 -14.17
CA TRP A 451 -45.99 -40.01 -13.26
C TRP A 451 -45.70 -40.43 -11.81
N GLU A 452 -45.01 -39.58 -11.08
CA GLU A 452 -44.58 -39.79 -9.67
C GLU A 452 -45.29 -38.77 -8.76
N ASP A 453 -45.40 -39.07 -7.47
CA ASP A 453 -45.91 -38.11 -6.48
C ASP A 453 -44.79 -37.16 -6.07
N TYR A 454 -45.00 -35.85 -6.21
CA TYR A 454 -43.96 -34.86 -5.95
C TYR A 454 -44.48 -33.58 -5.29
N LEU A 455 -43.57 -32.97 -4.53
CA LEU A 455 -43.66 -31.57 -4.14
C LEU A 455 -42.85 -30.72 -5.13
N ALA A 456 -43.51 -29.81 -5.85
CA ALA A 456 -42.84 -28.78 -6.63
C ALA A 456 -42.73 -27.47 -5.85
N VAL A 457 -41.60 -26.79 -6.00
CA VAL A 457 -41.44 -25.37 -5.67
C VAL A 457 -41.55 -24.58 -6.97
N GLU A 458 -42.47 -23.63 -7.04
CA GLU A 458 -42.75 -22.82 -8.22
C GLU A 458 -42.62 -21.33 -7.88
N PHE A 459 -42.03 -20.56 -8.78
CA PHE A 459 -41.81 -19.12 -8.62
C PHE A 459 -42.73 -18.32 -9.55
N SER A 460 -43.08 -17.10 -9.15
CA SER A 460 -43.86 -16.14 -9.95
C SER A 460 -43.37 -14.72 -9.71
N SER A 461 -43.14 -13.94 -10.78
CA SER A 461 -42.80 -12.50 -10.71
C SER A 461 -44.01 -11.55 -10.81
N ASP A 462 -45.21 -12.05 -11.11
CA ASP A 462 -46.46 -11.27 -11.13
C ASP A 462 -47.49 -11.72 -10.07
N GLY A 463 -47.16 -12.77 -9.31
CA GLY A 463 -48.01 -13.37 -8.28
C GLY A 463 -49.15 -14.23 -8.81
N THR A 464 -49.24 -14.48 -10.11
CA THR A 464 -50.33 -15.21 -10.78
C THR A 464 -49.85 -16.34 -11.70
N ASN A 465 -48.78 -16.11 -12.48
CA ASN A 465 -48.17 -17.09 -13.37
C ASN A 465 -47.00 -17.77 -12.64
N PHE A 466 -47.17 -19.05 -12.31
CA PHE A 466 -46.19 -19.83 -11.55
C PHE A 466 -45.54 -20.90 -12.43
N SER A 467 -44.24 -21.09 -12.27
CA SER A 467 -43.49 -22.16 -12.93
C SER A 467 -42.39 -22.72 -12.03
N ALA A 468 -42.17 -24.03 -12.07
CA ALA A 468 -40.93 -24.63 -11.59
C ALA A 468 -39.80 -24.14 -12.49
N ALA A 469 -38.76 -23.56 -11.91
CA ALA A 469 -37.64 -22.98 -12.64
C ALA A 469 -36.45 -23.96 -12.63
N SER A 470 -35.57 -23.86 -13.64
CA SER A 470 -34.25 -24.46 -13.51
C SER A 470 -33.41 -23.59 -12.58
N THR A 471 -32.86 -24.18 -11.53
CA THR A 471 -32.06 -23.45 -10.54
C THR A 471 -30.94 -24.30 -9.97
N THR A 472 -29.98 -23.64 -9.32
CA THR A 472 -29.01 -24.32 -8.47
C THR A 472 -29.67 -24.63 -7.12
N VAL A 473 -29.51 -25.88 -6.68
CA VAL A 473 -29.92 -26.35 -5.35
C VAL A 473 -28.67 -26.71 -4.58
N TYR A 474 -28.48 -26.07 -3.43
CA TYR A 474 -27.47 -26.45 -2.45
C TYR A 474 -28.13 -27.23 -1.31
N THR A 475 -27.41 -28.17 -0.72
CA THR A 475 -27.88 -28.96 0.42
C THR A 475 -27.21 -28.50 1.71
N GLY A 476 -27.83 -28.79 2.86
CA GLY A 476 -27.22 -28.59 4.18
C GLY A 476 -25.94 -29.41 4.45
N SER A 477 -25.51 -30.25 3.50
CA SER A 477 -24.21 -30.94 3.49
C SER A 477 -23.16 -30.27 2.58
N GLY A 478 -23.46 -29.12 1.97
CA GLY A 478 -22.58 -28.39 1.06
C GLY A 478 -22.56 -28.90 -0.38
N SER A 479 -23.35 -29.94 -0.72
CA SER A 479 -23.44 -30.43 -2.10
C SER A 479 -24.23 -29.47 -2.98
N ARG A 480 -23.79 -29.31 -4.23
CA ARG A 480 -24.42 -28.44 -5.24
C ARG A 480 -24.96 -29.26 -6.40
N PHE A 481 -26.22 -29.03 -6.76
CA PHE A 481 -26.92 -29.67 -7.87
C PHE A 481 -27.55 -28.61 -8.78
N THR A 482 -27.74 -28.92 -10.06
CA THR A 482 -28.57 -28.11 -10.97
C THR A 482 -29.79 -28.93 -11.34
N MET A 483 -30.98 -28.42 -11.01
CA MET A 483 -32.24 -29.08 -11.34
C MET A 483 -32.88 -28.37 -12.54
N SER A 484 -33.45 -29.12 -13.48
CA SER A 484 -34.21 -28.55 -14.61
C SER A 484 -35.58 -28.05 -14.18
N GLU A 485 -36.18 -28.74 -13.22
CA GLU A 485 -37.41 -28.34 -12.53
C GLU A 485 -37.26 -28.68 -11.04
N THR A 486 -37.70 -27.77 -10.17
CA THR A 486 -37.65 -27.87 -8.72
C THR A 486 -38.75 -28.79 -8.15
N ARG A 487 -38.72 -30.06 -8.55
CA ARG A 487 -39.61 -31.13 -8.04
C ARG A 487 -38.87 -32.07 -7.11
N PHE A 488 -39.54 -32.50 -6.05
CA PHE A 488 -38.97 -33.33 -5.00
C PHE A 488 -39.92 -34.46 -4.60
N ASP A 489 -39.46 -35.69 -4.73
CA ASP A 489 -40.04 -36.92 -4.22
C ASP A 489 -39.08 -37.58 -3.21
N ALA A 490 -39.41 -38.78 -2.72
CA ALA A 490 -38.55 -39.51 -1.79
C ALA A 490 -37.19 -39.94 -2.37
N GLU A 491 -37.09 -40.23 -3.67
CA GLU A 491 -35.83 -40.60 -4.33
C GLU A 491 -34.95 -39.36 -4.53
N VAL A 492 -35.50 -38.25 -5.04
CA VAL A 492 -34.78 -36.99 -5.19
C VAL A 492 -34.26 -36.50 -3.83
N VAL A 493 -35.08 -36.55 -2.78
CA VAL A 493 -34.63 -36.20 -1.41
C VAL A 493 -33.49 -37.11 -0.94
N GLN A 494 -33.51 -38.40 -1.30
CA GLN A 494 -32.41 -39.33 -1.01
C GLN A 494 -31.13 -39.02 -1.80
N GLN A 495 -31.25 -38.67 -3.10
CA GLN A 495 -30.13 -38.28 -3.95
C GLN A 495 -29.46 -36.98 -3.45
N LEU A 496 -30.24 -36.07 -2.88
CA LEU A 496 -29.76 -34.84 -2.21
C LEU A 496 -29.18 -35.10 -0.80
N GLY A 497 -29.09 -36.36 -0.37
CA GLY A 497 -28.47 -36.77 0.91
C GLY A 497 -29.41 -36.78 2.12
N GLY A 498 -30.71 -36.60 1.94
CA GLY A 498 -31.71 -36.78 2.99
C GLY A 498 -31.94 -38.26 3.32
N THR A 499 -32.39 -38.57 4.55
CA THR A 499 -32.69 -39.97 4.93
C THR A 499 -34.17 -40.30 4.70
N ALA A 500 -34.44 -41.05 3.63
CA ALA A 500 -35.79 -41.41 3.19
C ALA A 500 -36.51 -42.47 4.05
N SER A 501 -35.97 -42.90 5.21
CA SER A 501 -36.59 -43.98 5.99
C SER A 501 -36.25 -43.99 7.49
N GLY A 502 -37.30 -44.16 8.31
CA GLY A 502 -37.21 -45.02 9.51
C GLY A 502 -36.65 -44.42 10.80
N GLN A 503 -36.18 -43.17 10.84
CA GLN A 503 -35.90 -42.45 12.09
C GLN A 503 -36.62 -41.09 12.12
N PRO A 504 -37.12 -40.65 13.29
CA PRO A 504 -37.52 -39.25 13.51
C PRO A 504 -36.27 -38.37 13.52
N GLY A 505 -36.16 -37.44 12.55
CA GLY A 505 -34.90 -36.78 12.18
C GLY A 505 -34.07 -37.68 11.24
N TYR A 506 -33.63 -37.25 10.04
CA TYR A 506 -33.52 -35.91 9.46
C TYR A 506 -34.07 -35.88 8.02
N GLY A 507 -34.57 -34.73 7.57
CA GLY A 507 -34.80 -34.47 6.15
C GLY A 507 -33.51 -34.01 5.45
N VAL A 508 -33.66 -33.25 4.37
CA VAL A 508 -32.58 -32.48 3.75
C VAL A 508 -32.89 -30.99 3.88
N SER A 509 -31.92 -30.18 4.31
CA SER A 509 -32.02 -28.72 4.19
C SER A 509 -31.65 -28.33 2.76
N LEU A 510 -32.50 -27.54 2.11
CA LEU A 510 -32.35 -27.11 0.73
C LEU A 510 -32.25 -25.60 0.66
N TYR A 511 -31.38 -25.12 -0.23
CA TYR A 511 -31.14 -23.71 -0.51
C TYR A 511 -31.22 -23.54 -2.02
N LEU A 512 -32.24 -22.83 -2.50
CA LEU A 512 -32.58 -22.66 -3.92
C LEU A 512 -32.31 -21.21 -4.31
N ASP A 513 -31.44 -20.98 -5.29
CA ASP A 513 -31.32 -19.64 -5.87
C ASP A 513 -32.66 -19.23 -6.50
N ILE A 514 -33.12 -18.01 -6.26
CA ILE A 514 -34.31 -17.44 -6.89
C ILE A 514 -33.86 -16.74 -8.19
N PRO A 515 -34.20 -17.27 -9.39
CA PRO A 515 -33.69 -16.73 -10.64
C PRO A 515 -34.11 -15.28 -10.90
N ALA A 516 -33.31 -14.55 -11.69
CA ALA A 516 -33.46 -13.11 -11.87
C ALA A 516 -34.84 -12.70 -12.43
N GLU A 517 -35.38 -13.51 -13.34
CA GLU A 517 -36.68 -13.33 -13.98
C GLU A 517 -37.89 -13.49 -13.03
N PHE A 518 -37.67 -14.07 -11.84
CA PHE A 518 -38.70 -14.19 -10.79
C PHE A 518 -38.57 -13.13 -9.69
N ARG A 519 -37.52 -12.30 -9.68
CA ARG A 519 -37.28 -11.27 -8.67
C ARG A 519 -38.00 -9.97 -9.02
N SER A 520 -39.02 -9.62 -8.23
CA SER A 520 -39.89 -8.45 -8.40
C SER A 520 -40.48 -8.01 -7.06
N SER A 521 -41.18 -6.87 -7.01
CA SER A 521 -41.96 -6.48 -5.82
C SER A 521 -43.25 -7.29 -5.61
N ALA A 522 -43.57 -8.18 -6.55
CA ALA A 522 -44.74 -9.05 -6.52
C ALA A 522 -44.36 -10.53 -6.44
N THR A 523 -43.10 -10.86 -6.13
CA THR A 523 -42.61 -12.24 -6.18
C THR A 523 -43.42 -13.12 -5.23
N ARG A 524 -43.85 -14.29 -5.72
CA ARG A 524 -44.47 -15.32 -4.89
C ARG A 524 -43.79 -16.66 -5.14
N ILE A 525 -43.72 -17.43 -4.06
CA ILE A 525 -43.24 -18.80 -4.05
C ILE A 525 -44.43 -19.69 -3.70
N ARG A 526 -44.58 -20.80 -4.42
CA ARG A 526 -45.66 -21.75 -4.25
C ARG A 526 -45.11 -23.15 -4.06
N TYR A 527 -45.57 -23.82 -3.02
CA TYR A 527 -45.38 -25.24 -2.82
C TYR A 527 -46.59 -25.95 -3.40
N ARG A 528 -46.40 -26.80 -4.41
CA ARG A 528 -47.46 -27.53 -5.10
C ARG A 528 -47.26 -29.03 -4.92
N TRP A 529 -48.28 -29.69 -4.37
CA TRP A 529 -48.30 -31.10 -4.06
C TRP A 529 -49.21 -31.84 -5.03
N VAL A 530 -48.62 -32.80 -5.76
CA VAL A 530 -49.28 -33.58 -6.80
C VAL A 530 -49.13 -35.07 -6.51
N THR A 531 -50.23 -35.83 -6.53
CA THR A 531 -50.25 -37.28 -6.26
C THR A 531 -51.05 -38.06 -7.30
N ASN A 532 -50.77 -39.36 -7.41
CA ASN A 532 -51.42 -40.30 -8.32
C ASN A 532 -52.58 -41.06 -7.63
N ALA A 533 -53.00 -42.23 -8.14
CA ALA A 533 -54.21 -42.94 -7.72
C ALA A 533 -53.97 -44.24 -6.91
N THR A 534 -52.79 -44.44 -6.32
CA THR A 534 -52.37 -45.76 -5.81
C THR A 534 -51.64 -45.72 -4.45
N ASP A 535 -52.02 -44.83 -3.55
CA ASP A 535 -51.24 -44.58 -2.33
C ASP A 535 -51.45 -45.63 -1.22
N SER A 536 -50.37 -46.27 -0.77
CA SER A 536 -50.42 -47.19 0.37
C SER A 536 -49.26 -47.05 1.36
N ASN A 537 -49.60 -46.49 2.53
CA ASN A 537 -48.78 -46.39 3.76
C ASN A 537 -47.71 -45.27 3.82
N TYR A 538 -47.76 -44.27 2.93
CA TYR A 538 -46.82 -43.14 2.93
C TYR A 538 -47.38 -41.87 3.60
N ILE A 539 -46.49 -41.00 4.10
CA ILE A 539 -46.84 -39.79 4.88
C ILE A 539 -46.77 -38.50 4.03
N GLY A 540 -46.18 -38.55 2.84
CA GLY A 540 -46.08 -37.42 1.91
C GLY A 540 -44.91 -36.50 2.23
N CYS A 541 -44.96 -35.27 1.69
CA CYS A 541 -43.93 -34.26 1.94
C CYS A 541 -44.29 -33.31 3.09
N ARG A 542 -43.27 -32.88 3.85
CA ARG A 542 -43.37 -31.86 4.91
C ARG A 542 -42.18 -30.92 4.92
N LEU A 543 -42.45 -29.68 5.33
CA LEU A 543 -41.55 -28.51 5.31
C LEU A 543 -41.28 -27.99 6.73
N SER A 544 -40.15 -27.31 6.92
CA SER A 544 -39.76 -26.60 8.14
C SER A 544 -38.72 -25.51 7.87
N ALA A 545 -38.58 -24.52 8.76
CA ALA A 545 -37.56 -23.46 8.69
C ALA A 545 -37.51 -22.80 7.30
N ILE A 546 -38.61 -22.18 6.90
CA ILE A 546 -38.76 -21.57 5.57
C ILE A 546 -38.27 -20.13 5.63
N GLU A 547 -37.18 -19.85 4.93
CA GLU A 547 -36.54 -18.54 4.91
C GLU A 547 -36.42 -18.05 3.46
N VAL A 548 -36.62 -16.74 3.23
CA VAL A 548 -36.25 -16.09 1.98
C VAL A 548 -35.32 -14.95 2.32
N THR A 549 -34.10 -15.06 1.84
CA THR A 549 -33.04 -14.09 2.08
C THR A 549 -32.54 -13.53 0.76
N ARG A 550 -32.18 -12.24 0.77
CA ARG A 550 -31.69 -11.52 -0.41
C ARG A 550 -30.42 -10.73 -0.08
N PHE A 551 -29.61 -10.48 -1.10
CA PHE A 551 -28.62 -9.41 -1.04
C PHE A 551 -29.13 -8.19 -1.80
N ASP A 552 -29.02 -7.03 -1.17
CA ASP A 552 -29.35 -5.76 -1.79
C ASP A 552 -28.33 -4.66 -1.43
N ASN A 553 -28.43 -3.52 -2.09
CA ASN A 553 -27.57 -2.35 -1.89
C ASN A 553 -28.17 -1.38 -0.85
N GLY A 554 -28.86 -1.90 0.18
CA GLY A 554 -29.34 -1.14 1.32
C GLY A 554 -28.24 -0.81 2.32
N ASP A 555 -28.57 0.00 3.31
CA ASP A 555 -27.71 0.38 4.43
C ASP A 555 -27.82 -0.61 5.59
N ASN A 556 -27.41 -1.85 5.34
CA ASN A 556 -27.50 -2.96 6.28
C ASN A 556 -26.12 -3.30 6.88
N TYR A 557 -26.09 -3.57 8.20
CA TYR A 557 -24.85 -3.78 8.96
C TYR A 557 -25.08 -4.79 10.08
N SER A 558 -24.10 -5.66 10.32
CA SER A 558 -24.11 -6.63 11.41
C SER A 558 -22.78 -6.68 12.15
N THR A 559 -22.78 -7.38 13.28
CA THR A 559 -21.68 -7.39 14.25
C THR A 559 -21.05 -8.77 14.31
N GLU A 560 -19.84 -8.90 13.77
CA GLU A 560 -19.09 -10.16 13.74
C GLU A 560 -17.98 -10.20 14.80
N SER A 561 -17.35 -11.36 14.98
CA SER A 561 -16.25 -11.57 15.91
C SER A 561 -15.25 -12.59 15.38
N GLY A 562 -14.00 -12.18 15.25
CA GLY A 562 -12.91 -13.04 14.80
C GLY A 562 -11.59 -12.30 14.62
N THR A 563 -10.49 -13.04 14.54
CA THR A 563 -9.23 -12.50 13.98
C THR A 563 -9.42 -12.02 12.54
N SER A 564 -10.42 -12.54 11.84
CA SER A 564 -10.95 -12.02 10.57
C SER A 564 -11.42 -10.56 10.60
N MET A 565 -11.86 -10.03 11.76
CA MET A 565 -12.26 -8.63 11.94
C MET A 565 -11.12 -7.77 12.49
N ALA A 566 -10.14 -8.39 13.15
CA ALA A 566 -8.90 -7.71 13.54
C ALA A 566 -7.99 -7.42 12.32
N THR A 567 -7.89 -8.38 11.40
CA THR A 567 -7.09 -8.30 10.15
C THR A 567 -7.39 -7.04 9.31
N PRO A 568 -8.67 -6.68 8.99
CA PRO A 568 -8.98 -5.50 8.21
C PRO A 568 -8.63 -4.18 8.87
N HIS A 569 -8.62 -4.08 10.21
CA HIS A 569 -8.12 -2.88 10.88
C HIS A 569 -6.62 -2.66 10.59
N VAL A 570 -5.83 -3.74 10.54
CA VAL A 570 -4.40 -3.69 10.22
C VAL A 570 -4.17 -3.47 8.72
N ALA A 571 -4.99 -4.06 7.85
CA ALA A 571 -4.94 -3.82 6.40
C ALA A 571 -5.30 -2.37 6.04
N GLY A 572 -6.33 -1.81 6.69
CA GLY A 572 -6.68 -0.40 6.62
C GLY A 572 -5.52 0.48 7.12
N LEU A 573 -4.89 0.16 8.26
CA LEU A 573 -3.74 0.94 8.73
C LEU A 573 -2.55 0.89 7.76
N ALA A 574 -2.23 -0.28 7.18
CA ALA A 574 -1.19 -0.38 6.17
C ALA A 574 -1.50 0.49 4.93
N ALA A 575 -2.75 0.50 4.48
CA ALA A 575 -3.19 1.35 3.38
C ALA A 575 -3.16 2.85 3.74
N LEU A 576 -3.54 3.21 4.96
CA LEU A 576 -3.51 4.58 5.46
C LEU A 576 -2.07 5.11 5.56
N VAL A 577 -1.12 4.31 6.06
CA VAL A 577 0.31 4.65 6.09
C VAL A 577 0.85 4.88 4.68
N GLN A 578 0.54 4.00 3.72
CA GLN A 578 1.00 4.13 2.34
C GLN A 578 0.29 5.27 1.57
N GLY A 579 -0.95 5.61 1.95
CA GLY A 579 -1.67 6.76 1.42
C GLY A 579 -1.17 8.10 1.99
N TYR A 580 -0.58 8.07 3.18
CA TYR A 580 0.04 9.20 3.85
C TYR A 580 1.49 9.44 3.40
N VAL A 581 2.26 8.37 3.18
CA VAL A 581 3.65 8.40 2.67
C VAL A 581 3.74 7.54 1.40
N PRO A 582 3.46 8.06 0.20
CA PRO A 582 3.36 7.26 -1.03
C PRO A 582 4.67 6.59 -1.49
N SER A 583 5.80 7.04 -0.96
CA SER A 583 7.15 6.52 -1.21
C SER A 583 7.55 5.37 -0.29
N ILE A 584 6.77 5.07 0.76
CA ILE A 584 7.14 4.05 1.75
C ILE A 584 7.01 2.64 1.17
N ASP A 585 8.02 1.80 1.40
CA ASP A 585 7.98 0.39 1.01
C ASP A 585 7.22 -0.48 2.02
N ALA A 586 6.90 -1.72 1.62
CA ALA A 586 6.16 -2.67 2.45
C ALA A 586 6.89 -2.98 3.78
N SER A 587 8.20 -3.20 3.74
CA SER A 587 9.04 -3.45 4.93
C SER A 587 8.98 -2.28 5.94
N SER A 588 9.08 -1.06 5.45
CA SER A 588 9.02 0.17 6.25
C SER A 588 7.61 0.42 6.78
N THR A 589 6.57 0.10 6.00
CA THR A 589 5.17 0.11 6.45
C THR A 589 4.98 -0.84 7.63
N LYS A 590 5.43 -2.10 7.49
CA LYS A 590 5.35 -3.12 8.56
C LYS A 590 6.15 -2.69 9.79
N ALA A 591 7.37 -2.20 9.61
CA ALA A 591 8.21 -1.72 10.70
C ALA A 591 7.55 -0.56 11.45
N ALA A 592 6.94 0.40 10.75
CA ALA A 592 6.20 1.49 11.37
C ALA A 592 5.04 0.98 12.25
N ILE A 593 4.22 0.06 11.74
CA ILE A 593 3.08 -0.52 12.47
C ILE A 593 3.54 -1.32 13.70
N MET A 594 4.53 -2.20 13.55
CA MET A 594 5.01 -3.07 14.64
C MET A 594 5.72 -2.31 15.76
N GLN A 595 6.44 -1.23 15.42
CA GLN A 595 7.22 -0.45 16.39
C GLN A 595 6.36 0.51 17.22
N THR A 596 5.11 0.76 16.82
CA THR A 596 4.23 1.76 17.45
C THR A 596 2.94 1.18 17.98
N VAL A 597 2.93 -0.09 18.38
CA VAL A 597 1.78 -0.67 19.08
C VAL A 597 1.60 -0.04 20.46
N ASP A 598 0.35 0.06 20.92
CA ASP A 598 0.06 0.28 22.33
C ASP A 598 0.32 -1.05 23.07
N THR A 599 1.32 -1.09 23.94
CA THR A 599 1.69 -2.31 24.66
C THR A 599 0.67 -2.64 25.74
N LEU A 600 0.22 -3.90 25.78
CA LEU A 600 -0.86 -4.36 26.64
C LEU A 600 -0.41 -5.59 27.43
N SER A 601 -0.66 -5.58 28.75
CA SER A 601 -0.29 -6.69 29.63
C SER A 601 -0.93 -8.04 29.22
N ALA A 602 -2.11 -8.01 28.60
CA ALA A 602 -2.80 -9.18 28.05
C ALA A 602 -2.15 -9.75 26.77
N LEU A 603 -1.30 -8.97 26.08
CA LEU A 603 -0.65 -9.36 24.82
C LEU A 603 0.85 -9.66 25.00
N SER A 604 1.46 -9.20 26.10
CA SER A 604 2.84 -9.50 26.48
C SER A 604 3.10 -11.00 26.55
N GLY A 605 4.02 -11.51 25.71
CA GLY A 605 4.31 -12.94 25.59
C GLY A 605 3.26 -13.77 24.82
N ASN A 606 2.19 -13.13 24.34
CA ASN A 606 1.17 -13.72 23.47
C ASN A 606 1.30 -13.23 22.01
N THR A 607 2.11 -12.20 21.74
CA THR A 607 2.45 -11.68 20.42
C THR A 607 3.90 -11.19 20.42
N VAL A 608 4.52 -11.06 19.23
CA VAL A 608 5.90 -10.56 19.07
C VAL A 608 6.07 -9.16 19.63
N THR A 609 5.13 -8.26 19.34
CA THR A 609 5.16 -6.86 19.78
C THR A 609 4.60 -6.64 21.18
N GLY A 610 3.78 -7.57 21.70
CA GLY A 610 3.11 -7.43 22.99
C GLY A 610 2.02 -6.35 23.01
N GLY A 611 1.47 -5.94 21.87
CA GLY A 611 0.58 -4.78 21.78
C GLY A 611 -0.46 -4.80 20.66
N ARG A 612 -1.40 -3.86 20.78
CA ARG A 612 -2.46 -3.57 19.81
C ARG A 612 -2.01 -2.44 18.88
N ILE A 613 -2.39 -2.44 17.60
CA ILE A 613 -2.09 -1.32 16.70
C ILE A 613 -2.50 0.06 17.27
N ASN A 614 -1.68 1.07 17.00
CA ASN A 614 -1.99 2.48 17.16
C ASN A 614 -1.79 3.19 15.81
N THR A 615 -2.87 3.70 15.24
CA THR A 615 -2.87 4.29 13.89
C THR A 615 -2.12 5.62 13.84
N HIS A 616 -2.33 6.48 14.84
CA HIS A 616 -1.71 7.81 14.90
C HIS A 616 -0.19 7.72 15.08
N ALA A 617 0.26 6.83 15.98
CA ALA A 617 1.68 6.61 16.21
C ALA A 617 2.37 6.00 14.97
N ALA A 618 1.72 5.06 14.29
CA ALA A 618 2.23 4.47 13.04
C ALA A 618 2.39 5.50 11.92
N LEU A 619 1.41 6.42 11.75
CA LEU A 619 1.52 7.51 10.77
C LEU A 619 2.67 8.47 11.10
N LYS A 620 2.81 8.88 12.37
CA LYS A 620 3.96 9.70 12.80
C LYS A 620 5.30 9.00 12.51
N ARG A 621 5.39 7.71 12.80
CA ARG A 621 6.59 6.89 12.57
C ARG A 621 6.90 6.70 11.10
N ALA A 622 5.89 6.51 10.24
CA ALA A 622 6.08 6.44 8.79
C ALA A 622 6.67 7.74 8.24
N LYS A 623 6.20 8.89 8.72
CA LYS A 623 6.75 10.21 8.35
C LYS A 623 8.16 10.48 8.89
N SER A 624 8.62 9.75 9.92
CA SER A 624 10.04 9.76 10.33
C SER A 624 10.93 8.74 9.59
N ILE A 625 10.35 7.93 8.69
CA ILE A 625 11.12 7.10 7.73
C ILE A 625 11.40 7.87 6.43
N GLU A 626 10.63 8.93 6.11
CA GLU A 626 11.01 9.88 5.07
C GLU A 626 12.40 10.47 5.40
N LYS A 627 13.32 10.44 4.44
CA LYS A 627 14.70 10.95 4.58
C LYS A 627 14.91 12.17 3.68
N GLU A 628 13.95 13.08 3.72
CA GLU A 628 13.88 14.21 2.81
C GLU A 628 14.43 15.48 3.44
N ILE A 629 15.10 16.30 2.63
CA ILE A 629 15.47 17.66 3.03
C ILE A 629 14.31 18.57 2.65
N LEU A 630 13.61 19.10 3.65
CA LEU A 630 12.42 19.93 3.48
C LEU A 630 12.78 21.38 3.16
N THR A 631 13.87 21.88 3.73
CA THR A 631 14.43 23.20 3.43
C THR A 631 15.95 23.14 3.39
N PHE A 632 16.56 23.94 2.52
CA PHE A 632 18.00 24.15 2.44
C PHE A 632 18.28 25.63 2.16
N ASP A 633 19.26 26.22 2.84
CA ASP A 633 19.85 27.54 2.56
C ASP A 633 21.28 27.59 3.13
N PHE A 634 21.96 28.74 3.05
CA PHE A 634 23.27 28.98 3.65
C PHE A 634 23.23 30.07 4.73
N ALA A 635 23.98 29.89 5.82
CA ALA A 635 24.02 30.85 6.92
C ALA A 635 24.66 32.19 6.53
N GLU A 636 25.56 32.19 5.54
CA GLU A 636 26.34 33.35 5.13
C GLU A 636 25.61 34.30 4.17
N ALA A 637 24.65 33.78 3.38
CA ALA A 637 23.87 34.57 2.44
C ALA A 637 22.59 33.83 2.03
N SER A 638 21.45 34.54 2.05
CA SER A 638 20.18 34.02 1.49
C SER A 638 20.35 33.66 0.01
N SER A 639 19.99 32.43 -0.33
CA SER A 639 20.15 31.89 -1.67
C SER A 639 18.81 31.54 -2.33
N THR A 640 18.77 31.53 -3.67
CA THR A 640 17.62 31.00 -4.41
C THR A 640 17.82 29.49 -4.55
N VAL A 641 17.00 28.70 -3.86
CA VAL A 641 17.15 27.25 -3.74
C VAL A 641 16.03 26.50 -4.43
N THR A 642 16.39 25.42 -5.13
CA THR A 642 15.48 24.41 -5.67
C THR A 642 15.89 23.05 -5.11
N ILE A 643 14.94 22.32 -4.52
CA ILE A 643 15.12 20.94 -4.04
C ILE A 643 14.30 20.04 -4.97
N ASP A 644 14.93 19.02 -5.55
CA ASP A 644 14.28 17.97 -6.33
C ASP A 644 14.48 16.63 -5.61
N HIS A 645 13.40 16.15 -5.01
CA HIS A 645 13.35 14.91 -4.24
C HIS A 645 13.44 13.68 -5.16
N ALA A 646 12.94 13.76 -6.39
CA ALA A 646 12.93 12.65 -7.35
C ALA A 646 14.32 12.35 -7.92
N SER A 647 15.16 13.38 -8.13
CA SER A 647 16.57 13.21 -8.47
C SER A 647 17.52 13.24 -7.27
N SER A 648 17.01 13.54 -6.07
CA SER A 648 17.80 13.82 -4.86
C SER A 648 18.89 14.88 -5.11
N THR A 649 18.50 16.00 -5.73
CA THR A 649 19.41 17.12 -6.01
C THR A 649 18.94 18.41 -5.35
N ILE A 650 19.90 19.26 -4.98
CA ILE A 650 19.67 20.61 -4.48
C ILE A 650 20.50 21.56 -5.34
N THR A 651 19.87 22.57 -5.91
CA THR A 651 20.56 23.66 -6.61
C THR A 651 20.33 24.96 -5.87
N ALA A 652 21.42 25.67 -5.56
CA ALA A 652 21.39 26.92 -4.82
C ALA A 652 22.16 28.01 -5.58
N THR A 653 21.51 29.15 -5.82
CA THR A 653 22.13 30.34 -6.44
C THR A 653 22.34 31.41 -5.38
N LEU A 654 23.60 31.71 -5.07
CA LEU A 654 23.99 32.70 -4.05
C LEU A 654 24.26 34.07 -4.70
N PRO A 655 24.22 35.17 -3.93
CA PRO A 655 24.59 36.50 -4.42
C PRO A 655 26.01 36.57 -5.01
N TYR A 656 26.24 37.52 -5.93
CA TYR A 656 27.56 37.75 -6.50
C TYR A 656 28.61 38.06 -5.43
N GLY A 657 29.81 37.47 -5.57
CA GLY A 657 30.93 37.68 -4.66
C GLY A 657 30.95 36.74 -3.45
N THR A 658 29.93 35.90 -3.24
CA THR A 658 29.93 34.92 -2.15
C THR A 658 31.00 33.85 -2.33
N ASN A 659 31.77 33.59 -1.27
CA ASN A 659 32.84 32.59 -1.27
C ASN A 659 32.28 31.17 -1.05
N LEU A 660 32.18 30.37 -2.11
CA LEU A 660 31.68 28.99 -2.04
C LEU A 660 32.56 28.04 -1.22
N ALA A 661 33.83 28.37 -0.96
CA ALA A 661 34.76 27.48 -0.26
C ALA A 661 34.56 27.42 1.27
N SER A 662 33.61 28.19 1.81
CA SER A 662 33.38 28.33 3.25
C SER A 662 31.93 28.73 3.54
N LEU A 663 31.00 27.81 3.27
CA LEU A 663 29.57 27.99 3.55
C LEU A 663 29.06 26.97 4.57
N THR A 664 28.11 27.39 5.39
CA THR A 664 27.49 26.56 6.43
C THR A 664 26.04 26.26 6.03
N PRO A 665 25.71 25.01 5.68
CA PRO A 665 24.36 24.67 5.24
C PRO A 665 23.37 24.72 6.40
N LEU A 666 22.21 25.32 6.14
CA LEU A 666 21.05 25.33 7.03
C LEU A 666 19.99 24.42 6.44
N THR A 667 19.72 23.29 7.11
CA THR A 667 18.73 22.31 6.65
C THR A 667 17.63 22.06 7.66
N THR A 668 16.44 21.76 7.16
CA THR A 668 15.44 20.98 7.91
C THR A 668 15.14 19.70 7.15
N GLN A 669 14.81 18.65 7.88
CA GLN A 669 14.58 17.30 7.36
C GLN A 669 13.26 16.74 7.85
N SER A 670 12.71 15.77 7.14
CA SER A 670 11.51 15.06 7.54
C SER A 670 11.77 14.18 8.77
N GLY A 671 11.02 14.42 9.84
CA GLY A 671 11.00 13.61 11.06
C GLY A 671 12.36 13.41 11.75
N ASP A 672 12.50 12.25 12.40
CA ASP A 672 13.66 11.89 13.22
C ASP A 672 14.85 11.39 12.38
N ALA A 673 15.37 12.28 11.54
CA ALA A 673 16.58 12.06 10.76
C ALA A 673 17.70 13.03 11.16
N SER A 674 18.95 12.62 10.93
CA SER A 674 20.14 13.46 11.05
C SER A 674 20.75 13.73 9.68
N VAL A 675 21.41 14.88 9.50
CA VAL A 675 22.09 15.25 8.26
C VAL A 675 23.59 15.29 8.50
N SER A 676 24.38 14.68 7.61
CA SER A 676 25.82 14.42 7.80
C SER A 676 26.73 15.66 7.92
N SER A 677 26.24 16.86 7.61
CA SER A 677 27.05 18.09 7.71
C SER A 677 26.21 19.31 8.10
N THR A 678 26.51 19.87 9.26
CA THR A 678 25.95 21.13 9.80
C THR A 678 27.03 22.18 10.06
N GLY A 679 28.27 21.92 9.64
CA GLY A 679 29.42 22.81 9.78
C GLY A 679 29.84 23.45 8.45
N THR A 680 30.70 24.46 8.54
CA THR A 680 31.25 25.17 7.39
C THR A 680 32.09 24.26 6.49
N GLN A 681 31.80 24.24 5.19
CA GLN A 681 32.45 23.39 4.21
C GLN A 681 32.51 24.02 2.80
N ASP A 682 33.19 23.35 1.88
CA ASP A 682 33.37 23.79 0.50
C ASP A 682 32.21 23.29 -0.39
N PHE A 683 31.62 24.22 -1.15
CA PHE A 683 30.58 23.98 -2.15
C PHE A 683 30.98 24.54 -3.54
N SER A 684 32.27 24.79 -3.78
CA SER A 684 32.80 25.14 -5.11
C SER A 684 32.72 24.00 -6.12
N THR A 685 32.46 22.78 -5.63
CA THR A 685 32.09 21.59 -6.40
C THR A 685 30.82 20.97 -5.80
N THR A 686 30.22 19.99 -6.49
CA THR A 686 29.04 19.29 -5.98
C THR A 686 29.36 18.55 -4.68
N THR A 687 28.60 18.84 -3.62
CA THR A 687 28.80 18.32 -2.27
C THR A 687 27.62 17.44 -1.86
N THR A 688 27.87 16.29 -1.24
CA THR A 688 26.84 15.33 -0.84
C THR A 688 26.39 15.55 0.60
N LEU A 689 25.08 15.70 0.82
CA LEU A 689 24.46 15.59 2.15
C LEU A 689 23.86 14.20 2.32
N ILE A 690 24.10 13.55 3.44
CA ILE A 690 23.51 12.24 3.76
C ILE A 690 22.47 12.45 4.86
N VAL A 691 21.21 12.22 4.54
CA VAL A 691 20.10 12.16 5.50
C VAL A 691 20.03 10.73 6.02
N THR A 692 20.23 10.56 7.33
CA THR A 692 20.27 9.26 8.03
C THR A 692 19.09 9.18 8.98
N SER A 693 18.17 8.23 8.76
CA SER A 693 17.10 7.96 9.72
C SER A 693 17.71 7.48 11.04
N LEU A 694 17.30 8.10 12.16
CA LEU A 694 17.83 7.79 13.50
C LEU A 694 17.30 6.45 14.06
N LEU A 695 16.36 5.82 13.36
CA LEU A 695 15.61 4.66 13.85
C LEU A 695 16.06 3.33 13.22
N ASP A 696 16.66 3.37 12.03
CA ASP A 696 17.18 2.20 11.31
C ASP A 696 18.58 2.41 10.69
N ASN A 697 19.19 3.59 10.89
CA ASN A 697 20.46 4.01 10.30
C ASN A 697 20.51 4.00 8.75
N SER A 698 19.37 3.85 8.06
CA SER A 698 19.36 3.83 6.60
C SER A 698 19.38 5.25 6.03
N THR A 699 20.00 5.42 4.85
CA THR A 699 20.43 6.72 4.34
C THR A 699 19.85 7.09 2.97
N THR A 700 19.69 8.39 2.73
CA THR A 700 19.44 9.00 1.42
C THR A 700 20.49 10.09 1.18
N SER A 701 21.01 10.19 -0.04
CA SER A 701 22.09 11.12 -0.41
C SER A 701 21.59 12.21 -1.35
N TYR A 702 21.65 13.47 -0.93
CA TYR A 702 21.34 14.64 -1.75
C TYR A 702 22.62 15.24 -2.37
N SER A 703 22.61 15.48 -3.67
CA SER A 703 23.70 16.16 -4.37
C SER A 703 23.45 17.66 -4.44
N VAL A 704 24.22 18.45 -3.68
CA VAL A 704 24.11 19.91 -3.61
C VAL A 704 25.06 20.55 -4.60
N THR A 705 24.54 21.41 -5.48
CA THR A 705 25.33 22.25 -6.39
C THR A 705 25.06 23.72 -6.08
N ALA A 706 26.07 24.43 -5.61
CA ALA A 706 26.02 25.86 -5.37
C ALA A 706 26.63 26.63 -6.55
N ALA A 707 26.01 27.75 -6.93
CA ALA A 707 26.51 28.66 -7.95
C ALA A 707 26.44 30.10 -7.45
N VAL A 708 27.43 30.91 -7.82
CA VAL A 708 27.41 32.37 -7.58
C VAL A 708 26.68 33.02 -8.75
N ALA A 709 25.70 33.89 -8.46
CA ALA A 709 25.03 34.69 -9.47
C ALA A 709 26.05 35.51 -10.27
N THR A 710 25.97 35.46 -11.60
CA THR A 710 26.84 36.29 -12.45
C THR A 710 26.52 37.76 -12.24
N LEU A 711 27.55 38.61 -12.08
CA LEU A 711 27.37 40.05 -12.00
C LEU A 711 26.61 40.54 -13.24
N ALA A 712 25.50 41.25 -13.03
CA ALA A 712 24.73 41.80 -14.13
C ALA A 712 25.62 42.73 -14.96
N SER A 713 25.72 42.49 -16.27
CA SER A 713 26.57 43.30 -17.13
C SER A 713 26.03 44.73 -17.23
N MET A 714 26.87 45.71 -16.89
CA MET A 714 26.56 47.11 -17.13
C MET A 714 26.41 47.32 -18.64
N THR A 715 25.34 48.01 -19.03
CA THR A 715 25.03 48.32 -20.42
C THR A 715 24.99 49.83 -20.61
N ILE A 716 25.50 50.31 -21.75
CA ILE A 716 25.47 51.73 -22.12
C ILE A 716 24.74 51.88 -23.46
N SER A 717 23.75 52.77 -23.49
CA SER A 717 22.90 53.04 -24.65
C SER A 717 23.01 54.49 -25.06
N LEU A 718 23.07 54.76 -26.37
CA LEU A 718 23.06 56.14 -26.87
C LEU A 718 21.66 56.76 -26.71
N VAL A 719 21.63 58.04 -26.34
CA VAL A 719 20.40 58.83 -26.41
C VAL A 719 20.27 59.36 -27.85
N GLY A 720 19.27 58.88 -28.58
CA GLY A 720 19.09 59.19 -30.00
C GLY A 720 20.11 58.50 -30.93
N ASP A 721 20.18 58.96 -32.19
CA ASP A 721 20.78 58.19 -33.28
C ASP A 721 22.28 57.93 -33.16
N ALA A 722 22.70 56.70 -33.49
CA ALA A 722 24.09 56.26 -33.50
C ALA A 722 24.94 56.86 -34.64
N SER A 723 24.29 57.39 -35.68
CA SER A 723 24.94 58.14 -36.74
C SER A 723 24.14 59.41 -37.02
N VAL A 724 24.79 60.57 -36.91
CA VAL A 724 24.18 61.89 -37.16
C VAL A 724 24.95 62.58 -38.28
N THR A 725 24.23 63.14 -39.26
CA THR A 725 24.83 63.93 -40.34
C THR A 725 24.21 65.32 -40.39
N PHE A 726 25.05 66.37 -40.43
CA PHE A 726 24.61 67.75 -40.59
C PHE A 726 25.62 68.56 -41.43
N VAL A 727 25.31 69.83 -41.69
CA VAL A 727 26.13 70.73 -42.53
C VAL A 727 26.98 71.62 -41.63
N ALA A 728 28.23 71.87 -42.02
CA ALA A 728 29.14 72.72 -41.26
C ALA A 728 28.51 74.11 -40.97
N GLY A 729 28.56 74.53 -39.70
CA GLY A 729 27.96 75.77 -39.20
C GLY A 729 26.56 75.64 -38.59
N THR A 730 25.90 74.47 -38.61
CA THR A 730 24.66 74.26 -37.84
C THR A 730 24.96 73.89 -36.38
N SER A 731 24.19 74.42 -35.43
CA SER A 731 24.28 74.04 -34.02
C SER A 731 23.71 72.64 -33.78
N TRP A 732 24.55 71.71 -33.32
CA TRP A 732 24.13 70.39 -32.83
C TRP A 732 24.59 70.21 -31.39
N THR A 733 23.69 69.71 -30.54
CA THR A 733 23.98 69.36 -29.15
C THR A 733 24.02 67.85 -29.03
N ASP A 734 25.07 67.30 -28.44
CA ASP A 734 25.17 65.87 -28.17
C ASP A 734 24.14 65.44 -27.12
N PRO A 735 23.18 64.55 -27.45
CA PRO A 735 22.21 64.07 -26.47
C PRO A 735 22.81 63.11 -25.42
N GLY A 736 24.06 62.65 -25.60
CA GLY A 736 24.77 61.81 -24.65
C GLY A 736 24.44 60.32 -24.73
N ALA A 737 24.68 59.62 -23.62
CA ALA A 737 24.40 58.20 -23.43
C ALA A 737 23.88 57.96 -22.01
N THR A 738 23.14 56.88 -21.80
CA THR A 738 22.64 56.44 -20.49
C THR A 738 23.11 55.03 -20.18
N THR A 739 23.29 54.73 -18.90
CA THR A 739 23.71 53.42 -18.40
C THR A 739 22.58 52.70 -17.67
N THR A 740 22.55 51.38 -17.77
CA THR A 740 21.68 50.48 -16.99
C THR A 740 22.52 49.51 -16.18
N ASN A 741 22.06 49.20 -14.96
CA ASN A 741 22.72 48.37 -13.94
C ASN A 741 24.04 48.93 -13.36
N ALA A 742 24.21 50.26 -13.29
CA ALA A 742 25.40 50.88 -12.67
C ALA A 742 25.18 51.17 -11.18
N SER A 743 25.89 50.45 -10.30
CA SER A 743 25.91 50.65 -8.83
C SER A 743 26.90 51.74 -8.38
N GLY A 744 26.86 52.93 -9.00
CA GLY A 744 27.76 54.01 -8.57
C GLY A 744 27.75 55.27 -9.43
N THR A 745 28.66 56.19 -9.09
CA THR A 745 28.85 57.47 -9.79
C THR A 745 29.48 57.24 -11.17
N VAL A 746 28.65 57.20 -12.21
CA VAL A 746 29.08 57.00 -13.59
C VAL A 746 29.95 58.16 -14.08
N VAL A 747 31.22 57.87 -14.38
CA VAL A 747 32.13 58.81 -15.05
C VAL A 747 31.96 58.68 -16.56
N MET A 748 31.16 59.56 -17.18
CA MET A 748 31.10 59.65 -18.65
C MET A 748 32.36 60.33 -19.20
N VAL A 749 33.29 59.53 -19.73
CA VAL A 749 34.41 60.05 -20.52
C VAL A 749 33.96 60.24 -21.97
N LEU A 750 34.09 61.47 -22.48
CA LEU A 750 33.76 61.85 -23.86
C LEU A 750 35.04 62.07 -24.65
N ASP A 751 35.32 61.21 -25.63
CA ASP A 751 36.47 61.35 -26.53
C ASP A 751 36.00 61.43 -27.99
N PRO A 752 36.27 62.54 -28.73
CA PRO A 752 36.92 63.77 -28.29
C PRO A 752 36.05 64.62 -27.36
N ALA A 753 36.70 65.35 -26.45
CA ALA A 753 36.05 66.21 -25.46
C ALA A 753 35.29 67.41 -26.07
N SER A 754 35.75 67.89 -27.23
CA SER A 754 35.11 68.96 -28.00
C SER A 754 35.05 68.61 -29.48
N ILE A 755 34.02 69.09 -30.17
CA ILE A 755 33.76 68.82 -31.59
C ILE A 755 33.68 70.16 -32.31
N ASP A 756 34.54 70.39 -33.31
CA ASP A 756 34.41 71.55 -34.20
C ASP A 756 33.30 71.31 -35.22
N THR A 757 32.21 72.05 -35.12
CA THR A 757 31.07 71.96 -36.05
C THR A 757 31.21 72.83 -37.30
N ASN A 758 32.32 73.58 -37.45
CA ASN A 758 32.52 74.53 -38.53
C ASN A 758 33.31 73.96 -39.73
N THR A 759 33.96 72.82 -39.55
CA THR A 759 34.78 72.15 -40.58
C THR A 759 34.13 70.84 -41.01
N ALA A 760 34.19 70.52 -42.30
CA ALA A 760 33.68 69.24 -42.81
C ALA A 760 34.60 68.08 -42.38
N GLN A 761 34.08 67.15 -41.58
CA GLN A 761 34.81 66.02 -41.00
C GLN A 761 33.87 64.92 -40.50
N THR A 762 34.37 63.69 -40.38
CA THR A 762 33.67 62.61 -39.66
C THR A 762 34.40 62.33 -38.35
N ILE A 763 33.68 62.40 -37.24
CA ILE A 763 34.17 62.15 -35.89
C ILE A 763 33.43 60.93 -35.33
N VAL A 764 34.18 60.02 -34.70
CA VAL A 764 33.61 58.96 -33.86
C VAL A 764 33.76 59.42 -32.42
N ARG A 765 32.64 59.66 -31.72
CA ARG A 765 32.65 59.99 -30.29
C ARG A 765 32.40 58.75 -29.48
N THR A 766 33.31 58.43 -28.56
CA THR A 766 33.19 57.30 -27.63
C THR A 766 32.60 57.78 -26.31
N TYR A 767 31.64 57.03 -25.78
CA TYR A 767 31.14 57.15 -24.42
C TYR A 767 31.58 55.89 -23.68
N THR A 768 32.32 56.08 -22.59
CA THR A 768 32.71 54.99 -21.70
C THR A 768 32.15 55.28 -20.31
N ALA A 769 31.59 54.26 -19.68
CA ALA A 769 31.17 54.26 -18.29
C ALA A 769 32.00 53.25 -17.48
N THR A 770 32.18 53.54 -16.20
CA THR A 770 32.77 52.61 -15.21
C THR A 770 32.01 52.76 -13.90
N ASP A 771 31.65 51.64 -13.26
CA ASP A 771 30.99 51.61 -11.96
C ASP A 771 31.99 51.49 -10.79
N ALA A 772 31.48 51.38 -9.55
CA ALA A 772 32.32 51.27 -8.36
C ALA A 772 33.03 49.91 -8.24
N GLU A 773 32.46 48.89 -8.89
CA GLU A 773 32.94 47.52 -8.95
C GLU A 773 33.99 47.29 -10.06
N GLY A 774 34.17 48.28 -10.95
CA GLY A 774 35.19 48.29 -12.00
C GLY A 774 34.74 47.71 -13.35
N GLN A 775 33.45 47.45 -13.54
CA GLN A 775 32.91 47.05 -14.85
C GLN A 775 32.99 48.22 -15.83
N VAL A 776 33.41 47.95 -17.07
CA VAL A 776 33.53 48.96 -18.12
C VAL A 776 32.60 48.62 -19.28
N ALA A 777 31.77 49.59 -19.68
CA ALA A 777 30.94 49.50 -20.88
C ALA A 777 31.18 50.72 -21.77
N SER A 778 31.25 50.51 -23.09
CA SER A 778 31.44 51.59 -24.06
C SER A 778 30.55 51.46 -25.30
N THR A 779 30.24 52.60 -25.90
CA THR A 779 29.51 52.72 -27.17
C THR A 779 29.99 53.95 -27.94
N THR A 780 29.73 54.01 -29.25
CA THR A 780 30.22 55.09 -30.11
C THR A 780 29.13 55.71 -30.98
N ARG A 781 29.13 57.03 -31.10
CA ARG A 781 28.30 57.79 -32.04
C ARG A 781 29.16 58.32 -33.19
N THR A 782 28.76 58.07 -34.42
CA THR A 782 29.40 58.65 -35.61
C THR A 782 28.73 59.99 -35.94
N ILE A 783 29.53 61.04 -36.14
CA ILE A 783 29.07 62.40 -36.38
C ILE A 783 29.73 62.87 -37.67
N THR A 784 28.95 63.04 -38.73
CA THR A 784 29.44 63.45 -40.06
C THR A 784 29.03 64.88 -40.36
N ILE A 785 30.00 65.77 -40.44
CA ILE A 785 29.82 67.18 -40.78
C ILE A 785 30.18 67.33 -42.26
N THR A 786 29.20 67.72 -43.05
CA THR A 786 29.33 67.89 -44.51
C THR A 786 29.62 69.34 -44.87
N ALA A 787 30.39 69.56 -45.95
CA ALA A 787 30.64 70.91 -46.44
C ALA A 787 29.34 71.51 -47.04
N PRO A 788 29.07 72.81 -46.85
CA PRO A 788 27.93 73.46 -47.49
C PRO A 788 28.10 73.43 -49.02
N VAL A 789 27.16 72.79 -49.70
CA VAL A 789 27.17 72.65 -51.16
C VAL A 789 26.95 74.01 -51.85
N SER A 790 27.98 74.48 -52.54
CA SER A 790 27.89 75.64 -53.44
C SER A 790 27.31 75.21 -54.80
N SER A 791 26.27 75.92 -55.25
CA SER A 791 25.63 75.71 -56.54
C SER A 791 26.38 76.46 -57.66
N GLY A 792 26.73 75.79 -58.76
CA GLY A 792 27.37 76.48 -59.89
C GLY A 792 27.78 75.65 -61.10
N GLY A 793 26.90 75.55 -62.09
CA GLY A 793 27.24 75.60 -63.53
C GLY A 793 28.01 74.42 -64.16
N GLY A 794 27.31 73.60 -64.94
CA GLY A 794 27.94 72.72 -65.94
C GLY A 794 27.74 73.25 -67.37
N SER A 795 28.75 73.12 -68.23
CA SER A 795 28.61 73.17 -69.70
C SER A 795 29.85 72.59 -70.42
N SER A 796 29.62 71.90 -71.55
CA SER A 796 30.59 71.28 -72.50
C SER A 796 31.47 70.12 -71.97
N GLY A 797 31.71 69.03 -72.71
CA GLY A 797 31.15 68.58 -74.00
C GLY A 797 31.86 67.32 -74.56
N GLY A 798 31.14 66.45 -75.31
CA GLY A 798 31.64 65.18 -75.90
C GLY A 798 31.74 64.02 -74.88
N GLY A 799 31.32 62.77 -75.12
CA GLY A 799 31.12 61.99 -76.36
C GLY A 799 32.35 61.10 -76.63
N GLY A 800 32.29 59.77 -76.71
CA GLY A 800 31.22 58.80 -76.46
C GLY A 800 31.67 57.36 -76.80
N GLY A 801 31.20 56.34 -76.06
CA GLY A 801 31.51 54.90 -76.26
C GLY A 801 32.93 54.45 -75.84
N GLY A 802 33.19 53.21 -75.39
CA GLY A 802 32.28 52.12 -75.02
C GLY A 802 32.98 50.74 -74.98
N GLY A 803 32.73 49.92 -73.95
CA GLY A 803 32.91 48.46 -73.97
C GLY A 803 34.20 47.85 -73.37
N GLY A 804 34.03 46.75 -72.61
CA GLY A 804 35.09 45.81 -72.17
C GLY A 804 35.86 46.24 -70.91
N SER A 805 35.64 45.73 -69.68
CA SER A 805 35.54 44.35 -69.18
C SER A 805 36.82 43.51 -69.30
N SER A 806 37.77 43.66 -68.36
CA SER A 806 38.73 42.62 -67.94
C SER A 806 39.70 43.11 -66.85
N GLY A 807 40.02 42.27 -65.85
CA GLY A 807 41.24 42.35 -65.03
C GLY A 807 41.33 43.48 -63.97
N GLY A 808 41.59 43.24 -62.69
CA GLY A 808 41.94 42.01 -61.98
C GLY A 808 43.45 41.77 -61.88
N GLY A 809 43.98 41.70 -60.65
CA GLY A 809 45.31 41.18 -60.34
C GLY A 809 46.32 42.19 -59.77
N GLY A 810 47.02 41.76 -58.71
CA GLY A 810 48.05 42.51 -57.97
C GLY A 810 47.86 42.27 -56.46
N GLY A 811 48.57 41.36 -55.79
CA GLY A 811 49.91 40.83 -56.07
C GLY A 811 50.96 41.67 -55.33
N GLY A 812 51.93 41.10 -54.61
CA GLY A 812 52.17 39.68 -54.32
C GLY A 812 53.25 39.51 -53.26
N GLY A 813 53.39 38.29 -52.71
CA GLY A 813 54.49 37.92 -51.82
C GLY A 813 55.41 36.92 -52.52
N SER A 814 56.64 37.32 -52.81
CA SER A 814 57.64 36.50 -53.49
C SER A 814 58.96 36.47 -52.73
N SER A 815 59.71 35.38 -52.89
CA SER A 815 61.09 35.13 -52.42
C SER A 815 61.33 35.17 -50.90
N SER A 816 61.77 34.15 -50.15
CA SER A 816 62.61 32.94 -50.36
C SER A 816 64.02 33.06 -49.80
N SER A 817 64.26 32.33 -48.71
CA SER A 817 65.54 31.74 -48.29
C SER A 817 65.20 30.69 -47.20
N SER A 818 65.81 29.53 -47.04
CA SER A 818 66.75 28.69 -47.80
C SER A 818 67.11 27.53 -46.84
N ALA A 819 67.42 26.35 -47.37
CA ALA A 819 68.15 25.25 -46.71
C ALA A 819 67.42 24.27 -45.74
N THR A 820 67.47 22.99 -46.19
CA THR A 820 67.76 21.75 -45.44
C THR A 820 66.72 21.01 -44.56
N THR A 821 66.26 19.90 -45.15
CA THR A 821 65.79 18.56 -44.67
C THR A 821 66.63 17.94 -43.51
N PRO A 822 66.23 16.83 -42.82
CA PRO A 822 65.46 15.66 -43.34
C PRO A 822 64.45 14.93 -42.38
N VAL A 823 63.38 14.26 -42.88
CA VAL A 823 63.16 12.78 -43.02
C VAL A 823 62.79 12.08 -41.68
N VAL A 824 61.75 11.22 -41.54
CA VAL A 824 61.45 9.93 -42.21
C VAL A 824 59.95 9.71 -42.47
N THR A 825 59.59 8.99 -43.54
CA THR A 825 58.23 8.57 -43.96
C THR A 825 58.03 7.03 -43.78
N PRO A 826 57.12 6.29 -44.45
CA PRO A 826 55.93 5.76 -43.79
C PRO A 826 55.83 4.21 -43.77
N VAL A 827 54.65 3.75 -43.34
CA VAL A 827 54.15 2.36 -43.30
C VAL A 827 54.43 1.55 -44.57
N GLU A 828 54.77 0.26 -44.40
CA GLU A 828 54.55 -0.78 -45.41
C GLU A 828 54.15 -2.12 -44.76
N THR A 829 53.42 -2.96 -45.51
CA THR A 829 52.75 -4.18 -45.02
C THR A 829 53.23 -5.40 -45.81
N VAL A 830 53.61 -6.50 -45.14
CA VAL A 830 53.88 -7.80 -45.83
C VAL A 830 53.34 -8.98 -45.01
N ALA A 831 52.81 -9.98 -45.73
CA ALA A 831 52.15 -11.18 -45.20
C ALA A 831 53.13 -12.36 -44.92
N LEU A 832 52.62 -13.46 -44.36
CA LEU A 832 53.33 -14.74 -44.19
C LEU A 832 52.46 -15.96 -44.55
N THR A 833 53.11 -17.05 -44.99
CA THR A 833 52.48 -18.19 -45.67
C THR A 833 52.68 -19.56 -44.98
N THR A 834 51.56 -20.19 -44.58
CA THR A 834 51.18 -21.63 -44.76
C THR A 834 51.98 -22.83 -44.16
N VAL A 835 51.26 -23.98 -44.14
CA VAL A 835 51.63 -25.43 -43.98
C VAL A 835 51.87 -25.97 -42.53
N PRO A 836 51.69 -27.29 -42.23
CA PRO A 836 50.39 -27.89 -41.88
C PRO A 836 50.32 -28.63 -40.52
N THR A 837 49.13 -29.13 -40.18
CA THR A 837 48.76 -29.89 -38.97
C THR A 837 49.44 -31.27 -38.83
N PRO A 838 49.84 -31.68 -37.61
CA PRO A 838 49.83 -33.09 -37.18
C PRO A 838 48.60 -33.37 -36.29
N ALA A 839 47.86 -34.43 -36.60
CA ALA A 839 46.64 -34.80 -35.87
C ALA A 839 46.95 -35.57 -34.57
N LEU A 840 46.26 -35.23 -33.47
CA LEU A 840 46.08 -36.08 -32.30
C LEU A 840 44.62 -36.03 -31.84
N GLN A 841 44.11 -37.16 -31.34
CA GLN A 841 42.68 -37.42 -31.11
C GLN A 841 42.16 -36.86 -29.76
N PRO A 842 40.82 -36.66 -29.62
CA PRO A 842 40.25 -35.92 -28.49
C PRO A 842 39.74 -36.80 -27.34
N LEU A 843 40.23 -36.53 -26.12
CA LEU A 843 39.70 -36.92 -24.80
C LEU A 843 40.20 -35.85 -23.81
N THR A 844 39.54 -35.40 -22.73
CA THR A 844 38.21 -35.59 -22.12
C THR A 844 38.03 -34.45 -21.08
N THR A 845 36.85 -33.99 -20.66
CA THR A 845 35.44 -34.39 -20.92
C THR A 845 34.66 -33.19 -21.49
N ARG A 846 33.35 -33.06 -21.20
CA ARG A 846 32.56 -31.82 -21.27
C ARG A 846 31.59 -31.78 -20.08
N PHE A 847 31.45 -30.62 -19.43
CA PHE A 847 30.38 -30.44 -18.45
C PHE A 847 29.07 -30.09 -19.15
N THR A 848 28.07 -30.96 -18.99
CA THR A 848 26.72 -30.80 -19.53
C THR A 848 25.80 -30.36 -18.41
N PHE A 849 25.14 -29.23 -18.57
CA PHE A 849 24.07 -28.81 -17.67
C PHE A 849 22.84 -29.68 -17.92
N THR A 850 22.28 -30.24 -16.86
CA THR A 850 21.11 -31.13 -16.91
C THR A 850 19.92 -30.54 -16.18
N GLN A 851 20.12 -29.81 -15.07
CA GLN A 851 19.06 -29.33 -14.19
C GLN A 851 18.71 -27.84 -14.39
N ASN A 852 17.52 -27.42 -13.96
CA ASN A 852 17.21 -26.00 -13.82
C ASN A 852 18.05 -25.41 -12.68
N LEU A 853 18.65 -24.23 -12.87
CA LEU A 853 19.36 -23.49 -11.80
C LEU A 853 18.72 -22.10 -11.66
N ASP A 854 18.49 -21.65 -10.43
CA ASP A 854 18.00 -20.31 -10.11
C ASP A 854 18.59 -19.86 -8.77
N LEU A 855 18.22 -18.67 -8.30
CA LEU A 855 18.63 -18.09 -7.04
C LEU A 855 18.48 -19.09 -5.88
N GLY A 856 19.56 -19.28 -5.11
CA GLY A 856 19.63 -20.26 -4.02
C GLY A 856 20.14 -21.64 -4.41
N ALA A 857 20.21 -21.99 -5.70
CA ALA A 857 20.80 -23.26 -6.14
C ALA A 857 22.27 -23.38 -5.74
N ALA A 858 22.74 -24.60 -5.46
CA ALA A 858 24.12 -24.86 -5.08
C ALA A 858 24.71 -26.13 -5.73
N GLY A 859 26.03 -26.26 -5.69
CA GLY A 859 26.76 -27.45 -6.12
C GLY A 859 27.38 -27.37 -7.53
N ASN A 860 27.74 -28.52 -8.08
CA ASN A 860 28.66 -28.60 -9.24
C ASN A 860 28.14 -27.91 -10.51
N GLU A 861 26.84 -28.00 -10.83
CA GLU A 861 26.30 -27.26 -11.98
C GLU A 861 26.39 -25.75 -11.77
N VAL A 862 26.18 -25.24 -10.56
CA VAL A 862 26.33 -23.80 -10.27
C VAL A 862 27.79 -23.36 -10.34
N THR A 863 28.72 -24.18 -9.85
CA THR A 863 30.17 -23.94 -9.97
C THR A 863 30.59 -23.78 -11.44
N GLU A 864 30.15 -24.68 -12.31
CA GLU A 864 30.51 -24.64 -13.74
C GLU A 864 29.77 -23.54 -14.51
N LEU A 865 28.54 -23.20 -14.12
CA LEU A 865 27.84 -22.01 -14.62
C LEU A 865 28.63 -20.75 -14.33
N GLN A 866 29.01 -20.53 -13.06
CA GLN A 866 29.75 -19.35 -12.64
C GLN A 866 31.12 -19.25 -13.34
N LYS A 867 31.85 -20.36 -13.48
CA LYS A 867 33.09 -20.39 -14.28
C LYS A 867 32.88 -19.93 -15.72
N ARG A 868 31.80 -20.38 -16.39
CA ARG A 868 31.46 -19.96 -17.75
C ARG A 868 31.05 -18.49 -17.83
N LEU A 869 30.30 -17.97 -16.87
CA LEU A 869 29.93 -16.56 -16.80
C LEU A 869 31.15 -15.65 -16.56
N VAL A 870 32.09 -16.08 -15.71
CA VAL A 870 33.38 -15.40 -15.53
C VAL A 870 34.22 -15.44 -16.82
N ALA A 871 34.30 -16.60 -17.48
CA ALA A 871 35.04 -16.75 -18.75
C ALA A 871 34.44 -15.92 -19.91
N GLU A 872 33.13 -15.65 -19.88
CA GLU A 872 32.46 -14.76 -20.83
C GLU A 872 32.50 -13.26 -20.44
N GLY A 873 33.15 -12.91 -19.31
CA GLY A 873 33.24 -11.54 -18.79
C GLY A 873 31.95 -10.99 -18.18
N LEU A 874 30.97 -11.85 -17.89
CA LEU A 874 29.64 -11.49 -17.42
C LEU A 874 29.48 -11.55 -15.89
N LEU A 875 30.44 -12.17 -15.20
CA LEU A 875 30.49 -12.27 -13.74
C LEU A 875 31.89 -11.93 -13.26
N VAL A 876 31.99 -11.08 -12.25
CA VAL A 876 33.24 -10.75 -11.56
C VAL A 876 33.18 -11.35 -10.16
N MET A 877 34.14 -12.22 -9.82
CA MET A 877 34.24 -12.86 -8.51
C MET A 877 35.39 -12.21 -7.71
N PRO A 878 35.13 -11.56 -6.56
CA PRO A 878 36.18 -11.06 -5.69
C PRO A 878 37.09 -12.17 -5.17
N ALA A 879 38.36 -11.85 -4.92
CA ALA A 879 39.34 -12.80 -4.41
C ALA A 879 38.90 -13.37 -3.04
N GLY A 880 38.79 -14.69 -2.94
CA GLY A 880 38.37 -15.40 -1.72
C GLY A 880 36.91 -15.86 -1.69
N VAL A 881 36.07 -15.48 -2.67
CA VAL A 881 34.68 -15.96 -2.75
C VAL A 881 34.63 -17.37 -3.36
N ALA A 882 33.94 -18.30 -2.70
CA ALA A 882 33.78 -19.67 -3.18
C ALA A 882 32.78 -19.77 -4.35
N PHE A 883 33.10 -20.62 -5.33
CA PHE A 883 32.16 -21.03 -6.38
C PHE A 883 31.17 -22.07 -5.85
N GLY A 884 29.98 -22.11 -6.46
CA GLY A 884 28.98 -23.16 -6.22
C GLY A 884 27.73 -22.74 -5.48
N TYR A 885 27.44 -21.43 -5.37
CA TYR A 885 26.16 -20.90 -4.87
C TYR A 885 25.60 -19.81 -5.80
N PHE A 886 24.35 -19.96 -6.21
CA PHE A 886 23.68 -19.09 -7.17
C PHE A 886 23.06 -17.91 -6.43
N GLY A 887 23.89 -16.92 -6.09
CA GLY A 887 23.44 -15.66 -5.50
C GLY A 887 23.00 -14.63 -6.53
N GLN A 888 22.58 -13.44 -6.09
CA GLN A 888 22.05 -12.37 -6.95
C GLN A 888 23.03 -11.95 -8.06
N ALA A 889 24.33 -11.92 -7.78
CA ALA A 889 25.36 -11.66 -8.80
C ALA A 889 25.35 -12.71 -9.93
N THR A 890 25.10 -13.99 -9.60
CA THR A 890 24.97 -15.06 -10.60
C THR A 890 23.69 -14.89 -11.41
N LYS A 891 22.57 -14.54 -10.76
CA LYS A 891 21.30 -14.22 -11.44
C LYS A 891 21.45 -13.09 -12.45
N ASN A 892 22.05 -11.96 -12.03
CA ASN A 892 22.30 -10.82 -12.92
C ASN A 892 23.23 -11.19 -14.09
N ALA A 893 24.27 -12.00 -13.85
CA ALA A 893 25.15 -12.51 -14.91
C ALA A 893 24.44 -13.48 -15.87
N VAL A 894 23.47 -14.27 -15.40
CA VAL A 894 22.61 -15.12 -16.26
C VAL A 894 21.64 -14.27 -17.09
N VAL A 895 21.07 -13.19 -16.55
CA VAL A 895 20.30 -12.20 -17.34
C VAL A 895 21.17 -11.65 -18.47
N ALA A 896 22.37 -11.18 -18.16
CA ALA A 896 23.31 -10.66 -19.16
C ALA A 896 23.71 -11.72 -20.20
N PHE A 897 23.91 -12.98 -19.80
CA PHE A 897 24.14 -14.10 -20.71
C PHE A 897 22.95 -14.35 -21.64
N GLN A 898 21.73 -14.35 -21.10
CA GLN A 898 20.50 -14.54 -21.87
C GLN A 898 20.30 -13.42 -22.89
N GLN A 899 20.49 -12.15 -22.49
CA GLN A 899 20.43 -11.01 -23.39
C GLN A 899 21.50 -11.11 -24.49
N LYS A 900 22.77 -11.35 -24.13
CA LYS A 900 23.90 -11.52 -25.06
C LYS A 900 23.69 -12.64 -26.08
N HIS A 901 23.04 -13.72 -25.67
CA HIS A 901 22.76 -14.89 -26.52
C HIS A 901 21.32 -14.93 -27.07
N THR A 902 20.58 -13.81 -26.96
CA THR A 902 19.24 -13.60 -27.55
C THR A 902 18.17 -14.60 -27.07
N ILE A 903 18.27 -15.02 -25.80
CA ILE A 903 17.31 -15.90 -25.12
C ILE A 903 16.25 -15.03 -24.46
N SER A 904 14.99 -15.23 -24.82
CA SER A 904 13.85 -14.49 -24.25
C SER A 904 12.86 -15.44 -23.56
N PRO A 905 12.30 -15.08 -22.39
CA PRO A 905 12.66 -13.90 -21.58
C PRO A 905 14.03 -14.09 -20.89
N ALA A 906 14.76 -12.99 -20.70
CA ALA A 906 16.02 -12.96 -19.96
C ALA A 906 15.76 -12.94 -18.44
N ALA A 907 15.13 -13.99 -17.92
CA ALA A 907 14.61 -14.08 -16.56
C ALA A 907 15.64 -14.38 -15.45
N GLY A 908 16.92 -14.58 -15.80
CA GLY A 908 18.01 -14.78 -14.84
C GLY A 908 18.15 -16.19 -14.28
N PHE A 909 17.28 -17.13 -14.66
CA PHE A 909 17.38 -18.55 -14.32
C PHE A 909 17.84 -19.41 -15.52
N VAL A 910 18.55 -20.50 -15.23
CA VAL A 910 19.07 -21.45 -16.23
C VAL A 910 17.99 -22.49 -16.55
N GLY A 911 16.97 -22.06 -17.29
CA GLY A 911 15.95 -22.94 -17.89
C GLY A 911 16.47 -23.75 -19.09
N ALA A 912 15.57 -24.51 -19.72
CA ALA A 912 15.91 -25.41 -20.82
C ALA A 912 16.60 -24.71 -22.02
N LEU A 913 16.15 -23.51 -22.40
CA LEU A 913 16.76 -22.71 -23.47
C LEU A 913 18.18 -22.24 -23.09
N THR A 914 18.36 -21.75 -21.85
CA THR A 914 19.67 -21.37 -21.31
C THR A 914 20.61 -22.57 -21.26
N ARG A 915 20.13 -23.76 -20.86
CA ARG A 915 20.92 -25.00 -20.91
C ARG A 915 21.29 -25.41 -22.32
N ALA A 916 20.37 -25.34 -23.29
CA ALA A 916 20.68 -25.64 -24.68
C ALA A 916 21.81 -24.74 -25.21
N LYS A 917 21.83 -23.46 -24.78
CA LYS A 917 22.90 -22.52 -25.12
C LYS A 917 24.21 -22.77 -24.37
N LEU A 918 24.17 -23.10 -23.08
CA LEU A 918 25.36 -23.48 -22.31
C LEU A 918 25.96 -24.82 -22.79
N ASN A 919 25.14 -25.73 -23.29
CA ASN A 919 25.56 -27.03 -23.82
C ASN A 919 26.00 -26.95 -25.30
N THR A 920 25.86 -25.81 -25.98
CA THR A 920 26.38 -25.65 -27.36
C THR A 920 27.90 -25.40 -27.35
N PRO A 921 28.68 -25.87 -28.34
CA PRO A 921 30.13 -25.73 -28.32
C PRO A 921 30.58 -24.29 -28.63
N THR A 922 31.07 -23.57 -27.62
CA THR A 922 31.77 -22.29 -27.78
C THR A 922 33.28 -22.49 -27.63
N GLY A 923 34.04 -22.07 -28.65
CA GLY A 923 35.50 -22.16 -28.64
C GLY A 923 36.13 -20.99 -27.91
N ILE A 924 36.52 -21.18 -26.64
CA ILE A 924 37.30 -20.21 -25.86
C ILE A 924 38.49 -20.94 -25.22
N VAL A 925 39.67 -20.31 -25.29
CA VAL A 925 40.97 -20.87 -24.88
C VAL A 925 41.17 -20.72 -23.37
N ALA A 926 41.75 -21.75 -22.73
CA ALA A 926 41.98 -21.75 -21.29
C ALA A 926 43.10 -20.80 -20.86
N GLY A 927 42.80 -19.90 -19.92
CA GLY A 927 43.79 -19.23 -19.07
C GLY A 927 44.25 -20.16 -17.95
N THR A 928 45.54 -20.17 -17.66
CA THR A 928 46.19 -21.11 -16.72
C THR A 928 45.88 -20.81 -15.26
N SER A 929 45.44 -21.81 -14.48
CA SER A 929 45.94 -21.98 -13.11
C SER A 929 45.85 -23.43 -12.62
N THR A 930 46.86 -23.78 -11.83
CA THR A 930 47.25 -25.09 -11.28
C THR A 930 46.12 -26.01 -10.77
N VAL A 931 46.11 -27.25 -11.26
CA VAL A 931 45.36 -28.37 -10.66
C VAL A 931 46.10 -28.90 -9.43
N VAL A 932 45.43 -28.92 -8.28
CA VAL A 932 45.77 -29.82 -7.16
C VAL A 932 44.70 -30.91 -7.10
N THR A 933 45.06 -32.14 -7.45
CA THR A 933 44.16 -33.29 -7.37
C THR A 933 44.00 -33.74 -5.92
N ALA A 934 42.86 -33.43 -5.31
CA ALA A 934 42.40 -34.08 -4.09
C ALA A 934 41.22 -35.01 -4.44
N THR A 935 41.47 -36.32 -4.42
CA THR A 935 40.40 -37.32 -4.46
C THR A 935 39.61 -37.30 -3.16
N ALA A 936 38.40 -36.77 -3.18
CA ALA A 936 37.45 -36.85 -2.08
C ALA A 936 36.29 -37.78 -2.43
N GLN A 937 36.29 -38.98 -1.84
CA GLN A 937 35.05 -39.74 -1.67
C GLN A 937 34.10 -38.88 -0.81
N THR A 938 32.83 -38.83 -1.18
CA THR A 938 31.79 -38.19 -0.36
C THR A 938 31.73 -38.82 1.03
N PRO A 939 32.09 -38.11 2.11
CA PRO A 939 31.86 -38.61 3.45
C PRO A 939 30.39 -38.35 3.78
N ILE A 940 29.60 -39.42 3.91
CA ILE A 940 28.35 -39.33 4.66
C ILE A 940 28.74 -38.95 6.09
N LEU A 941 28.31 -37.77 6.56
CA LEU A 941 28.54 -37.35 7.93
C LEU A 941 27.86 -38.36 8.86
N THR A 942 28.67 -39.08 9.64
CA THR A 942 28.15 -39.96 10.70
C THR A 942 27.53 -39.11 11.81
N ASP A 943 26.56 -39.66 12.54
CA ASP A 943 25.90 -38.93 13.64
C ASP A 943 26.89 -38.42 14.69
N THR A 944 28.03 -39.10 14.87
CA THR A 944 29.14 -38.64 15.73
C THR A 944 29.76 -37.32 15.24
N ALA A 945 29.95 -37.16 13.92
CA ALA A 945 30.46 -35.91 13.34
C ALA A 945 29.40 -34.78 13.42
N ARG A 946 28.12 -35.13 13.27
CA ARG A 946 26.99 -34.19 13.48
C ARG A 946 26.92 -33.70 14.93
N GLN A 947 27.06 -34.60 15.91
CA GLN A 947 27.09 -34.25 17.33
C GLN A 947 28.32 -33.41 17.70
N ALA A 948 29.50 -33.71 17.13
CA ALA A 948 30.69 -32.88 17.34
C ALA A 948 30.49 -31.43 16.83
N LEU A 949 29.85 -31.26 15.67
CA LEU A 949 29.55 -29.94 15.11
C LEU A 949 28.52 -29.18 15.96
N ILE A 950 27.48 -29.87 16.46
CA ILE A 950 26.49 -29.28 17.40
C ILE A 950 27.18 -28.81 18.69
N LEU A 951 28.06 -29.63 19.26
CA LEU A 951 28.79 -29.27 20.48
C LEU A 951 29.74 -28.07 20.24
N GLN A 952 30.36 -28.00 19.07
CA GLN A 952 31.21 -26.86 18.67
C GLN A 952 30.38 -25.57 18.51
N LEU A 953 29.19 -25.64 17.90
CA LEU A 953 28.25 -24.52 17.78
C LEU A 953 27.74 -24.05 19.15
N GLN A 954 27.37 -24.97 20.04
CA GLN A 954 26.97 -24.66 21.42
C GLN A 954 28.11 -23.98 22.19
N THR A 955 29.36 -24.43 22.01
CA THR A 955 30.53 -23.82 22.67
C THR A 955 30.77 -22.38 22.17
N MET A 956 30.60 -22.13 20.86
CA MET A 956 30.69 -20.77 20.30
C MET A 956 29.56 -19.86 20.80
N LEU A 957 28.32 -20.37 20.91
CA LEU A 957 27.19 -19.61 21.44
C LEU A 957 27.41 -19.19 22.90
N VAL A 958 27.91 -20.10 23.74
CA VAL A 958 28.27 -19.79 25.15
C VAL A 958 29.38 -18.73 25.23
N SER A 959 30.36 -18.78 24.33
CA SER A 959 31.41 -17.76 24.25
C SER A 959 30.85 -16.38 23.86
N LEU A 960 29.88 -16.33 22.93
CA LEU A 960 29.25 -15.10 22.47
C LEU A 960 28.37 -14.46 23.56
N VAL A 961 27.57 -15.27 24.26
CA VAL A 961 26.76 -14.82 25.41
C VAL A 961 27.65 -14.26 26.53
N LYS A 962 28.83 -14.87 26.76
CA LYS A 962 29.78 -14.37 27.75
C LYS A 962 30.40 -13.02 27.35
N GLN A 963 30.77 -12.85 26.08
CA GLN A 963 31.24 -11.56 25.56
C GLN A 963 30.15 -10.47 25.65
N LEU A 964 28.90 -10.82 25.39
CA LEU A 964 27.76 -9.90 25.54
C LEU A 964 27.54 -9.49 27.00
N ALA A 965 27.67 -10.42 27.95
CA ALA A 965 27.60 -10.11 29.38
C ALA A 965 28.77 -9.23 29.85
N GLU A 966 29.98 -9.45 29.34
CA GLU A 966 31.16 -8.61 29.61
C GLU A 966 31.00 -7.19 29.02
N LEU A 967 30.36 -7.05 27.85
CA LEU A 967 29.97 -5.77 27.24
C LEU A 967 28.92 -5.03 28.08
N MET A 968 27.83 -5.70 28.51
CA MET A 968 26.83 -5.08 29.39
C MET A 968 27.42 -4.63 30.73
N ALA A 969 28.34 -5.41 31.31
CA ALA A 969 29.07 -5.05 32.54
C ALA A 969 30.18 -3.99 32.34
N ALA A 970 30.48 -3.61 31.09
CA ALA A 970 31.30 -2.45 30.73
C ALA A 970 30.43 -1.21 30.45
N GLN A 971 29.18 -1.39 30.04
CA GLN A 971 28.21 -0.31 29.82
C GLN A 971 27.54 0.19 31.12
N GLN A 972 27.59 -0.61 32.20
CA GLN A 972 27.15 -0.23 33.56
C GLN A 972 28.26 0.35 34.45
N ARG A 973 29.45 0.64 33.89
CA ARG A 973 30.60 1.25 34.59
C ARG A 973 31.04 2.54 33.92
#